data_AF-A0A852I4N1-F1
#
_entry.id   AF-A0A852I4N1-F1
#
_cell.length_a   1.000
_cell.length_b   1.000
_cell.length_c   1.000
_cell.angle_alpha   90.00
_cell.angle_beta   90.00
_cell.angle_gamma   90.00
#
_symmetry.space_group_name_H-M   'P 1'
#
loop_
_entity.id
_entity.type
_entity.pdbx_description
1 polymer ?
#
loop_
_entity_poly.entity_id
_entity_poly.type
_entity_poly.pdbx_seq_one_letter_code
_entity_poly.pdbx_strand_id
1 'polypeptide(L)'
;MTQQLQDEFDSSVENAEAWMKAIQERLRINDNTKGPRSALEARLRETEKIRALEPEGSLKMDLILVKADAALRSISEDKKHEVLSKLKDIKALWEETAIYITHCHSRIEWVWLHWSEYLKAQDEFYTWIHNMRVTLEPDIELQLGLKEKQWQLSHAQVLQNDVLNQSVLMERLLEEAASLFSRIGDPSVDEDAQKKMRVEYEGIKQEAQNRVKLLEMITKEHEQYSASVNHFQSWLNGVTERLNCCIGEATNSSAEDKLKALKEIAKDIRSGGKKWKHLENQCAEVAQNTSPLGSARLKDELEELRKALEKLKLMSSEEEERLLKIQQSESAYESQARQLEADIQKLRKDLERLENDLDPGEGEKTEDEFVTLWRKCNATRAALAAEESKIERLKAQLKELLRFSQDVQPHAESVVSAIHQYQSVRGKTSKMSTDTATQLRRLMQNPLQSFEQWKPKVQMLLETPEPELAHIEAALAESSQFKEKLVTLQLKKDLLNDVLGEEEAKSFLQEVAEASKEREILHRSLLQSKSKLQNLILQHKNFDAGFAPLQKKLSAIKAKLDLEKEPQPDLLGKKTQLQRLQMIQDDLAELAIHMEEVEKLVQSNTTHRHEMNQLSSDSQALKRSLEMMIQQSEDHVQKHWAYNDKLSDLQQWISVTREKIDFCQDADGEQNTEGRLEDLE
;
A
#
# COMPACT_ATOMS: atom_id res chain seq x y z
N MET A 1 110.85 -63.79 114.22
CA MET A 1 110.78 -63.30 112.83
C MET A 1 109.46 -63.66 112.16
N THR A 2 109.01 -64.91 112.27
CA THR A 2 107.75 -65.39 111.66
C THR A 2 106.47 -64.71 112.16
N GLN A 3 106.36 -64.43 113.48
CA GLN A 3 105.19 -63.75 114.04
C GLN A 3 105.07 -62.29 113.60
N GLN A 4 106.20 -61.58 113.49
CA GLN A 4 106.23 -60.17 113.09
C GLN A 4 105.73 -59.97 111.65
N LEU A 5 106.11 -60.84 110.71
CA LEU A 5 105.63 -60.77 109.32
C LEU A 5 104.13 -61.07 109.20
N GLN A 6 103.61 -61.96 110.06
CA GLN A 6 102.18 -62.26 110.14
C GLN A 6 101.40 -61.07 110.70
N ASP A 7 101.86 -60.47 111.79
CA ASP A 7 101.24 -59.29 112.40
C ASP A 7 101.26 -58.08 111.44
N GLU A 8 102.35 -57.91 110.67
CA GLU A 8 102.46 -56.86 109.64
C GLU A 8 101.51 -57.06 108.46
N PHE A 9 101.23 -58.32 108.07
CA PHE A 9 100.22 -58.69 107.07
C PHE A 9 98.80 -58.45 107.61
N ASP A 10 98.48 -58.99 108.80
CA ASP A 10 97.16 -58.85 109.41
C ASP A 10 96.81 -57.37 109.63
N SER A 11 97.76 -56.55 110.10
CA SER A 11 97.59 -55.08 110.22
C SER A 11 97.34 -54.39 108.88
N SER A 12 97.97 -54.85 107.78
CA SER A 12 97.71 -54.28 106.45
C SER A 12 96.34 -54.65 105.90
N VAL A 13 95.87 -55.88 106.18
CA VAL A 13 94.51 -56.32 105.84
C VAL A 13 93.49 -55.51 106.63
N GLU A 14 93.66 -55.36 107.94
CA GLU A 14 92.77 -54.53 108.78
C GLU A 14 92.71 -53.07 108.30
N ASN A 15 93.85 -52.49 107.90
CA ASN A 15 93.90 -51.12 107.36
C ASN A 15 93.11 -50.99 106.05
N ALA A 16 93.28 -51.93 105.13
CA ALA A 16 92.59 -51.92 103.84
C ALA A 16 91.09 -52.20 104.02
N GLU A 17 90.71 -53.12 104.90
CA GLU A 17 89.31 -53.38 105.23
C GLU A 17 88.62 -52.14 105.82
N ALA A 18 89.28 -51.46 106.78
CA ALA A 18 88.75 -50.26 107.39
C ALA A 18 88.56 -49.15 106.35
N TRP A 19 89.51 -48.99 105.43
CA TRP A 19 89.42 -48.05 104.32
C TRP A 19 88.26 -48.42 103.36
N MET A 20 88.14 -49.68 102.94
CA MET A 20 87.07 -50.13 102.05
C MET A 20 85.69 -49.94 102.69
N LYS A 21 85.53 -50.32 103.97
CA LYS A 21 84.28 -50.10 104.72
C LYS A 21 83.92 -48.62 104.82
N ALA A 22 84.90 -47.73 105.02
CA ALA A 22 84.67 -46.29 105.03
C ALA A 22 84.24 -45.75 103.66
N ILE A 23 84.84 -46.24 102.57
CA ILE A 23 84.44 -45.89 101.20
C ILE A 23 83.04 -46.42 100.88
N GLN A 24 82.74 -47.68 101.21
CA GLN A 24 81.42 -48.28 101.02
C GLN A 24 80.33 -47.51 101.77
N GLU A 25 80.59 -47.04 103.01
CA GLU A 25 79.62 -46.23 103.75
C GLU A 25 79.40 -44.85 103.12
N ARG A 26 80.47 -44.19 102.66
CA ARG A 26 80.36 -42.92 101.91
C ARG A 26 79.57 -43.11 100.60
N LEU A 27 79.79 -44.21 99.89
CA LEU A 27 79.01 -44.56 98.70
C LEU A 27 77.55 -44.78 99.07
N ARG A 28 77.25 -45.54 100.12
CA ARG A 28 75.88 -45.82 100.58
C ARG A 28 75.05 -44.56 100.83
N ILE A 29 75.68 -43.51 101.37
CA ILE A 29 75.04 -42.21 101.60
C ILE A 29 74.75 -41.47 100.29
N ASN A 30 75.66 -41.56 99.32
CA ASN A 30 75.58 -40.84 98.05
C ASN A 30 74.84 -41.60 96.94
N ASP A 31 74.61 -42.90 97.12
CA ASP A 31 74.01 -43.80 96.15
C ASP A 31 72.48 -43.64 96.08
N ASN A 32 72.03 -42.42 95.82
CA ASN A 32 70.64 -42.02 95.73
C ASN A 32 70.47 -40.98 94.61
N THR A 33 69.58 -41.24 93.67
CA THR A 33 69.28 -40.36 92.54
C THR A 33 68.16 -39.36 92.83
N LYS A 34 67.50 -39.46 93.99
CA LYS A 34 66.31 -38.67 94.31
C LYS A 34 66.60 -37.30 94.91
N GLY A 35 65.72 -36.35 94.65
CA GLY A 35 65.73 -35.01 95.19
C GLY A 35 66.17 -33.96 94.17
N PRO A 36 66.39 -32.71 94.63
CA PRO A 36 66.65 -31.60 93.73
C PRO A 36 67.98 -31.75 93.01
N ARG A 37 68.05 -31.13 91.83
CA ARG A 37 69.21 -31.18 90.94
C ARG A 37 70.52 -30.78 91.62
N SER A 38 70.48 -29.77 92.49
CA SER A 38 71.63 -29.32 93.28
C SER A 38 72.14 -30.38 94.25
N ALA A 39 71.24 -31.19 94.83
CA ALA A 39 71.63 -32.31 95.69
C ALA A 39 72.23 -33.45 94.86
N LEU A 40 71.69 -33.75 93.67
CA LEU A 40 72.24 -34.74 92.77
C LEU A 40 73.65 -34.35 92.28
N GLU A 41 73.85 -33.08 91.93
CA GLU A 41 75.16 -32.54 91.54
C GLU A 41 76.17 -32.62 92.69
N ALA A 42 75.76 -32.34 93.94
CA ALA A 42 76.62 -32.48 95.10
C ALA A 42 77.06 -33.95 95.32
N ARG A 43 76.15 -34.92 95.12
CA ARG A 43 76.47 -36.35 95.17
C ARG A 43 77.39 -36.76 94.03
N LEU A 44 77.19 -36.23 92.82
CA LEU A 44 78.08 -36.47 91.69
C LEU A 44 79.52 -36.08 92.05
N ARG A 45 79.71 -34.84 92.53
CA ARG A 45 81.04 -34.35 92.98
C ARG A 45 81.63 -35.19 94.10
N GLU A 46 80.81 -35.72 95.01
CA GLU A 46 81.29 -36.59 96.09
C GLU A 46 81.69 -37.98 95.59
N THR A 47 80.93 -38.58 94.67
CA THR A 47 81.29 -39.86 94.04
C THR A 47 82.52 -39.74 93.13
N GLU A 48 82.73 -38.59 92.48
CA GLU A 48 83.97 -38.28 91.74
C GLU A 48 85.19 -38.26 92.68
N LYS A 49 85.08 -37.63 93.85
CA LYS A 49 86.15 -37.66 94.86
C LYS A 49 86.41 -39.08 95.35
N ILE A 50 85.36 -39.87 95.59
CA ILE A 50 85.52 -41.28 96.00
C ILE A 50 86.23 -42.08 94.90
N ARG A 51 85.84 -41.90 93.64
CA ARG A 51 86.48 -42.53 92.48
C ARG A 51 87.95 -42.13 92.35
N ALA A 52 88.30 -40.88 92.63
CA ALA A 52 89.69 -40.42 92.65
C ALA A 52 90.55 -41.09 93.74
N LEU A 53 89.94 -41.72 94.75
CA LEU A 53 90.65 -42.51 95.79
C LEU A 53 90.84 -43.98 95.40
N GLU A 54 90.26 -44.46 94.30
CA GLU A 54 90.43 -45.84 93.83
C GLU A 54 91.91 -46.26 93.71
N PRO A 55 92.83 -45.44 93.16
CA PRO A 55 94.26 -45.79 93.12
C PRO A 55 94.89 -45.99 94.50
N GLU A 56 94.40 -45.28 95.54
CA GLU A 56 94.86 -45.50 96.92
C GLU A 56 94.46 -46.90 97.40
N GLY A 57 93.24 -47.34 97.08
CA GLY A 57 92.75 -48.70 97.34
C GLY A 57 93.59 -49.77 96.62
N SER A 58 93.91 -49.56 95.34
CA SER A 58 94.82 -50.45 94.59
C SER A 58 96.19 -50.55 95.24
N LEU A 59 96.79 -49.43 95.67
CA LEU A 59 98.09 -49.43 96.35
C LEU A 59 98.05 -50.19 97.69
N LYS A 60 96.94 -50.10 98.44
CA LYS A 60 96.75 -50.90 99.65
C LYS A 60 96.68 -52.40 99.34
N MET A 61 96.03 -52.79 98.24
CA MET A 61 95.99 -54.18 97.78
C MET A 61 97.37 -54.69 97.34
N ASP A 62 98.14 -53.89 96.61
CA ASP A 62 99.51 -54.22 96.22
C ASP A 62 100.41 -54.43 97.45
N LEU A 63 100.28 -53.58 98.47
CA LEU A 63 100.99 -53.72 99.74
C LEU A 63 100.63 -55.02 100.46
N ILE A 64 99.34 -55.38 100.50
CA ILE A 64 98.87 -56.64 101.07
C ILE A 64 99.45 -57.84 100.32
N LEU A 65 99.51 -57.79 98.98
CA LEU A 65 100.08 -58.87 98.17
C LEU A 65 101.57 -59.08 98.46
N VAL A 66 102.35 -58.00 98.56
CA VAL A 66 103.78 -58.07 98.92
C VAL A 66 103.97 -58.65 100.32
N LYS A 67 103.17 -58.21 101.30
CA LYS A 67 103.24 -58.70 102.68
C LYS A 67 102.77 -60.17 102.80
N ALA A 68 101.75 -60.56 102.03
CA ALA A 68 101.28 -61.94 101.97
C ALA A 68 102.35 -62.89 101.41
N ASP A 69 103.04 -62.51 100.33
CA ASP A 69 104.14 -63.31 99.76
C ASP A 69 105.29 -63.49 100.77
N ALA A 70 105.65 -62.42 101.50
CA ALA A 70 106.65 -62.48 102.56
C ALA A 70 106.23 -63.40 103.72
N ALA A 71 104.97 -63.31 104.16
CA ALA A 71 104.42 -64.17 105.21
C ALA A 71 104.38 -65.66 104.78
N LEU A 72 103.88 -65.97 103.58
CA LEU A 72 103.75 -67.33 103.05
C LEU A 72 105.08 -68.09 102.92
N ARG A 73 106.20 -67.37 102.70
CA ARG A 73 107.55 -67.97 102.63
C ARG A 73 108.12 -68.43 103.97
N SER A 74 107.57 -67.98 105.09
CA SER A 74 108.18 -68.14 106.43
C SER A 74 107.39 -69.02 107.41
N ILE A 75 106.21 -69.52 107.02
CA ILE A 75 105.18 -70.10 107.91
C ILE A 75 104.91 -71.59 107.62
N SER A 76 104.41 -72.35 108.63
CA SER A 76 104.00 -73.77 108.54
C SER A 76 102.70 -73.98 107.71
N GLU A 77 102.54 -75.16 107.10
CA GLU A 77 101.41 -75.48 106.19
C GLU A 77 100.01 -75.13 106.75
N ASP A 78 99.74 -75.42 108.03
CA ASP A 78 98.43 -75.15 108.65
C ASP A 78 98.06 -73.66 108.71
N LYS A 79 99.06 -72.76 108.81
CA LYS A 79 98.86 -71.31 108.88
C LYS A 79 98.87 -70.63 107.50
N LYS A 80 99.40 -71.30 106.47
CA LYS A 80 99.33 -70.81 105.07
C LYS A 80 97.88 -70.74 104.59
N HIS A 81 97.05 -71.71 104.99
CA HIS A 81 95.63 -71.71 104.65
C HIS A 81 94.90 -70.45 105.19
N GLU A 82 95.24 -69.99 106.40
CA GLU A 82 94.65 -68.79 107.00
C GLU A 82 95.01 -67.52 106.21
N VAL A 83 96.29 -67.33 105.87
CA VAL A 83 96.76 -66.20 105.05
C VAL A 83 96.10 -66.20 103.66
N LEU A 84 96.00 -67.37 103.02
CA LEU A 84 95.35 -67.51 101.72
C LEU A 84 93.84 -67.22 101.80
N SER A 85 93.16 -67.61 102.88
CA SER A 85 91.75 -67.27 103.10
C SER A 85 91.57 -65.77 103.26
N LYS A 86 92.33 -65.12 104.16
CA LYS A 86 92.29 -63.66 104.36
C LYS A 86 92.58 -62.90 103.06
N LEU A 87 93.55 -63.37 102.27
CA LEU A 87 93.88 -62.78 100.97
C LEU A 87 92.74 -62.93 99.95
N LYS A 88 92.02 -64.05 99.96
CA LYS A 88 90.84 -64.25 99.13
C LYS A 88 89.71 -63.32 99.54
N ASP A 89 89.45 -63.21 100.84
CA ASP A 89 88.34 -62.39 101.36
C ASP A 89 88.58 -60.89 101.11
N ILE A 90 89.80 -60.40 101.33
CA ILE A 90 90.14 -58.98 101.07
C ILE A 90 90.16 -58.65 99.57
N LYS A 91 90.54 -59.59 98.70
CA LYS A 91 90.43 -59.43 97.25
C LYS A 91 88.98 -59.32 96.81
N ALA A 92 88.11 -60.19 97.32
CA ALA A 92 86.68 -60.13 97.04
C ALA A 92 86.06 -58.81 97.52
N LEU A 93 86.42 -58.34 98.72
CA LEU A 93 85.95 -57.06 99.25
C LEU A 93 86.45 -55.87 98.40
N TRP A 94 87.69 -55.92 97.91
CA TRP A 94 88.23 -54.92 97.00
C TRP A 94 87.47 -54.88 95.68
N GLU A 95 87.26 -56.04 95.06
CA GLU A 95 86.49 -56.16 93.81
C GLU A 95 85.07 -55.61 93.99
N GLU A 96 84.38 -55.98 95.07
CA GLU A 96 83.07 -55.44 95.42
C GLU A 96 83.11 -53.91 95.59
N THR A 97 84.12 -53.39 96.30
CA THR A 97 84.28 -51.96 96.54
C THR A 97 84.56 -51.20 95.25
N ALA A 98 85.47 -51.69 94.40
CA ALA A 98 85.81 -51.06 93.11
C ALA A 98 84.61 -51.07 92.14
N ILE A 99 83.87 -52.17 92.10
CA ILE A 99 82.60 -52.25 91.35
C ILE A 99 81.59 -51.25 91.92
N TYR A 100 81.47 -51.14 93.25
CA TYR A 100 80.51 -50.23 93.86
C TYR A 100 80.87 -48.75 93.60
N ILE A 101 82.15 -48.37 93.69
CA ILE A 101 82.65 -47.03 93.33
C ILE A 101 82.22 -46.70 91.89
N THR A 102 82.52 -47.59 90.95
CA THR A 102 82.23 -47.37 89.52
C THR A 102 80.72 -47.31 89.28
N HIS A 103 79.95 -48.27 89.81
CA HIS A 103 78.52 -48.34 89.60
C HIS A 103 77.77 -47.14 90.17
N CYS A 104 78.07 -46.75 91.42
CA CYS A 104 77.45 -45.61 92.08
C CYS A 104 77.75 -44.31 91.32
N HIS A 105 79.03 -44.07 90.99
CA HIS A 105 79.42 -42.87 90.23
C HIS A 105 78.76 -42.81 88.85
N SER A 106 78.86 -43.87 88.04
CA SER A 106 78.26 -43.91 86.70
C SER A 106 76.74 -43.77 86.74
N ARG A 107 76.07 -44.32 87.77
CA ARG A 107 74.61 -44.16 87.93
C ARG A 107 74.21 -42.72 88.21
N ILE A 108 74.90 -42.05 89.13
CA ILE A 108 74.64 -40.65 89.47
C ILE A 108 74.98 -39.74 88.30
N GLU A 109 76.12 -39.95 87.65
CA GLU A 109 76.57 -39.20 86.47
C GLU A 109 75.57 -39.33 85.32
N TRP A 110 75.12 -40.55 85.02
CA TRP A 110 74.14 -40.80 83.96
C TRP A 110 72.82 -40.06 84.21
N VAL A 111 72.26 -40.14 85.44
CA VAL A 111 71.01 -39.43 85.76
C VAL A 111 71.19 -37.92 85.66
N TRP A 112 72.33 -37.40 86.14
CA TRP A 112 72.63 -35.98 86.08
C TRP A 112 72.76 -35.48 84.63
N LEU A 113 73.51 -36.20 83.78
CA LEU A 113 73.67 -35.88 82.36
C LEU A 113 72.33 -35.93 81.62
N HIS A 114 71.57 -37.01 81.80
CA HIS A 114 70.27 -37.18 81.17
C HIS A 114 69.27 -36.09 81.58
N TRP A 115 69.24 -35.72 82.88
CA TRP A 115 68.44 -34.57 83.33
C TRP A 115 68.94 -33.25 82.72
N SER A 116 70.26 -33.08 82.53
CA SER A 116 70.83 -31.88 81.90
C SER A 116 70.41 -31.73 80.44
N GLU A 117 70.45 -32.83 79.69
CA GLU A 117 70.02 -32.89 78.28
C GLU A 117 68.53 -32.62 78.15
N TYR A 118 67.71 -33.19 79.04
CA TYR A 118 66.29 -32.92 79.11
C TYR A 118 66.00 -31.43 79.31
N LEU A 119 66.64 -30.78 80.30
CA LEU A 119 66.42 -29.36 80.57
C LEU A 119 66.80 -28.49 79.37
N LYS A 120 67.87 -28.84 78.65
CA LYS A 120 68.25 -28.14 77.43
C LYS A 120 67.18 -28.27 76.34
N ALA A 121 66.68 -29.49 76.09
CA ALA A 121 65.64 -29.72 75.11
C ALA A 121 64.30 -29.07 75.50
N GLN A 122 63.99 -29.03 76.80
CA GLN A 122 62.84 -28.31 77.35
C GLN A 122 62.95 -26.80 77.13
N ASP A 123 64.12 -26.19 77.39
CA ASP A 123 64.37 -24.77 77.17
C ASP A 123 64.25 -24.38 75.68
N GLU A 124 64.81 -25.20 74.78
CA GLU A 124 64.65 -25.04 73.33
C GLU A 124 63.17 -25.09 72.90
N PHE A 125 62.38 -26.01 73.47
CA PHE A 125 60.95 -26.11 73.21
C PHE A 125 60.16 -24.90 73.73
N TYR A 126 60.46 -24.42 74.94
CA TYR A 126 59.79 -23.23 75.49
C TYR A 126 60.19 -21.94 74.76
N THR A 127 61.44 -21.84 74.31
CA THR A 127 61.89 -20.75 73.43
C THR A 127 61.08 -20.77 72.12
N TRP A 128 60.86 -21.95 71.54
CA TRP A 128 60.01 -22.10 70.36
C TRP A 128 58.55 -21.70 70.64
N ILE A 129 57.96 -22.17 71.75
CA ILE A 129 56.60 -21.78 72.20
C ILE A 129 56.49 -20.26 72.30
N HIS A 130 57.48 -19.61 72.92
CA HIS A 130 57.49 -18.16 73.07
C HIS A 130 57.53 -17.45 71.71
N ASN A 131 58.45 -17.84 70.82
CA ASN A 131 58.59 -17.24 69.49
C ASN A 131 57.33 -17.43 68.65
N MET A 132 56.71 -18.61 68.69
CA MET A 132 55.48 -18.89 67.97
C MET A 132 54.30 -18.09 68.53
N ARG A 133 54.20 -17.95 69.87
CA ARG A 133 53.19 -17.09 70.51
C ARG A 133 53.31 -15.64 70.05
N VAL A 134 54.53 -15.08 70.06
CA VAL A 134 54.79 -13.71 69.58
C VAL A 134 54.44 -13.56 68.09
N THR A 135 54.68 -14.60 67.29
CA THR A 135 54.32 -14.60 65.86
C THR A 135 52.80 -14.59 65.63
N LEU A 136 52.04 -15.26 66.49
CA LEU A 136 50.58 -15.37 66.40
C LEU A 136 49.83 -14.26 67.14
N GLU A 137 50.50 -13.52 68.03
CA GLU A 137 49.91 -12.48 68.89
C GLU A 137 49.25 -11.32 68.10
N PRO A 138 49.82 -10.80 67.00
CA PRO A 138 49.18 -9.74 66.23
C PRO A 138 47.87 -10.21 65.58
N ASP A 139 46.82 -9.39 65.67
CA ASP A 139 45.57 -9.62 64.96
C ASP A 139 45.77 -9.78 63.44
N ILE A 140 44.82 -10.42 62.76
CA ILE A 140 44.87 -10.52 61.30
C ILE A 140 44.68 -9.13 60.68
N GLU A 141 45.71 -8.65 59.99
CA GLU A 141 45.60 -7.45 59.17
C GLU A 141 44.76 -7.72 57.92
N LEU A 142 43.63 -7.03 57.80
CA LEU A 142 42.77 -7.12 56.62
C LEU A 142 43.51 -6.62 55.37
N GLN A 143 43.47 -7.42 54.31
CA GLN A 143 44.23 -7.14 53.08
C GLN A 143 43.41 -6.39 52.03
N LEU A 144 44.10 -5.88 51.00
CA LEU A 144 43.51 -5.11 49.90
C LEU A 144 42.68 -5.96 48.93
N GLY A 145 43.17 -7.13 48.55
CA GLY A 145 42.58 -7.96 47.50
C GLY A 145 42.66 -9.44 47.79
N LEU A 146 42.11 -10.25 46.86
CA LEU A 146 42.08 -11.70 46.99
C LEU A 146 43.46 -12.34 47.04
N LYS A 147 44.41 -11.86 46.21
CA LYS A 147 45.76 -12.44 46.12
C LYS A 147 46.52 -12.30 47.43
N GLU A 148 46.45 -11.14 48.05
CA GLU A 148 47.10 -10.87 49.33
C GLU A 148 46.48 -11.70 50.46
N LYS A 149 45.14 -11.88 50.45
CA LYS A 149 44.43 -12.79 51.38
C LYS A 149 44.86 -14.24 51.22
N GLN A 150 44.96 -14.74 49.99
CA GLN A 150 45.44 -16.11 49.70
C GLN A 150 46.88 -16.32 50.17
N TRP A 151 47.74 -15.31 50.00
CA TRP A 151 49.11 -15.36 50.52
C TRP A 151 49.15 -15.42 52.04
N GLN A 152 48.37 -14.59 52.73
CA GLN A 152 48.24 -14.65 54.19
C GLN A 152 47.73 -16.02 54.67
N LEU A 153 46.74 -16.59 53.98
CA LEU A 153 46.23 -17.93 54.29
C LEU A 153 47.33 -18.99 54.14
N SER A 154 48.07 -18.97 53.03
CA SER A 154 49.18 -19.91 52.80
C SER A 154 50.25 -19.77 53.88
N HIS A 155 50.58 -18.54 54.29
CA HIS A 155 51.52 -18.30 55.37
C HIS A 155 51.01 -18.85 56.72
N ALA A 156 49.75 -18.62 57.06
CA ALA A 156 49.15 -19.15 58.29
C ALA A 156 49.09 -20.70 58.30
N GLN A 157 48.86 -21.33 57.15
CA GLN A 157 48.92 -22.79 57.00
C GLN A 157 50.33 -23.34 57.20
N VAL A 158 51.37 -22.63 56.76
CA VAL A 158 52.76 -23.00 57.06
C VAL A 158 53.01 -22.96 58.57
N LEU A 159 52.63 -21.86 59.24
CA LEU A 159 52.78 -21.73 60.70
C LEU A 159 52.02 -22.83 61.45
N GLN A 160 50.79 -23.16 61.03
CA GLN A 160 50.02 -24.25 61.60
C GLN A 160 50.73 -25.60 61.44
N ASN A 161 51.30 -25.89 60.27
CA ASN A 161 52.07 -27.10 60.05
C ASN A 161 53.34 -27.14 60.91
N ASP A 162 54.03 -26.01 61.07
CA ASP A 162 55.18 -25.91 61.97
C ASP A 162 54.79 -26.25 63.42
N VAL A 163 53.62 -25.76 63.88
CA VAL A 163 53.08 -26.12 65.20
C VAL A 163 52.72 -27.60 65.31
N LEU A 164 52.11 -28.19 64.28
CA LEU A 164 51.78 -29.61 64.27
C LEU A 164 53.05 -30.48 64.29
N ASN A 165 54.09 -30.09 63.55
CA ASN A 165 55.36 -30.82 63.51
C ASN A 165 56.07 -30.85 64.88
N GLN A 166 55.85 -29.84 65.74
CA GLN A 166 56.40 -29.82 67.10
C GLN A 166 55.70 -30.76 68.08
N SER A 167 54.57 -31.39 67.72
CA SER A 167 53.91 -32.35 68.60
C SER A 167 54.82 -33.52 68.96
N VAL A 168 55.64 -33.96 68.00
CA VAL A 168 56.58 -35.09 68.19
C VAL A 168 57.63 -34.77 69.24
N LEU A 169 58.18 -33.55 69.23
CA LEU A 169 59.15 -33.11 70.24
C LEU A 169 58.47 -32.99 71.60
N MET A 170 57.26 -32.42 71.67
CA MET A 170 56.49 -32.33 72.91
C MET A 170 56.20 -33.73 73.49
N GLU A 171 55.74 -34.69 72.69
CA GLU A 171 55.45 -36.06 73.14
C GLU A 171 56.70 -36.73 73.72
N ARG A 172 57.83 -36.64 73.00
CA ARG A 172 59.12 -37.14 73.48
C ARG A 172 59.54 -36.49 74.80
N LEU A 173 59.40 -35.17 74.93
CA LEU A 173 59.71 -34.47 76.17
C LEU A 173 58.82 -34.92 77.34
N LEU A 174 57.54 -35.21 77.09
CA LEU A 174 56.64 -35.72 78.14
C LEU A 174 57.02 -37.14 78.58
N GLU A 175 57.37 -38.02 77.65
CA GLU A 175 57.85 -39.38 77.96
C GLU A 175 59.14 -39.35 78.78
N GLU A 176 60.12 -38.54 78.36
CA GLU A 176 61.39 -38.37 79.07
C GLU A 176 61.18 -37.72 80.46
N ALA A 177 60.27 -36.75 80.59
CA ALA A 177 59.91 -36.15 81.87
C ALA A 177 59.34 -37.19 82.84
N ALA A 178 58.42 -38.04 82.37
CA ALA A 178 57.84 -39.11 83.19
C ALA A 178 58.89 -40.15 83.62
N SER A 179 59.77 -40.55 82.70
CA SER A 179 60.91 -41.43 82.97
C SER A 179 61.85 -40.82 84.02
N LEU A 180 62.24 -39.55 83.86
CA LEU A 180 63.09 -38.82 84.80
C LEU A 180 62.43 -38.67 86.16
N PHE A 181 61.15 -38.27 86.22
CA PHE A 181 60.40 -38.11 87.46
C PHE A 181 60.39 -39.40 88.29
N SER A 182 60.20 -40.55 87.64
CA SER A 182 60.24 -41.85 88.32
C SER A 182 61.59 -42.14 89.00
N ARG A 183 62.69 -41.59 88.48
CA ARG A 183 64.07 -41.78 88.95
C ARG A 183 64.52 -40.73 89.98
N ILE A 184 64.10 -39.48 89.82
CA ILE A 184 64.60 -38.34 90.62
C ILE A 184 63.56 -37.81 91.62
N GLY A 185 62.26 -37.92 91.33
CA GLY A 185 61.17 -37.42 92.18
C GLY A 185 61.19 -35.91 92.43
N ASP A 186 61.71 -35.12 91.49
CA ASP A 186 61.78 -33.67 91.57
C ASP A 186 60.53 -33.02 90.94
N PRO A 187 59.91 -32.02 91.60
CA PRO A 187 58.72 -31.35 91.07
C PRO A 187 58.89 -30.64 89.72
N SER A 188 60.11 -30.31 89.29
CA SER A 188 60.34 -29.63 88.00
C SER A 188 59.93 -30.46 86.77
N VAL A 189 59.75 -31.77 86.92
CA VAL A 189 59.36 -32.71 85.85
C VAL A 189 58.16 -33.57 86.22
N ASP A 190 57.43 -33.19 87.28
CA ASP A 190 56.26 -33.92 87.76
C ASP A 190 55.06 -33.86 86.79
N GLU A 191 53.97 -34.51 87.18
CA GLU A 191 52.75 -34.56 86.37
C GLU A 191 52.14 -33.17 86.12
N ASP A 192 52.28 -32.23 87.06
CA ASP A 192 51.77 -30.86 86.92
C ASP A 192 52.62 -30.05 85.93
N ALA A 193 53.95 -30.18 85.99
CA ALA A 193 54.86 -29.57 85.02
C ALA A 193 54.61 -30.11 83.59
N GLN A 194 54.43 -31.43 83.46
CA GLN A 194 54.06 -32.07 82.19
C GLN A 194 52.71 -31.59 81.66
N LYS A 195 51.70 -31.49 82.52
CA LYS A 195 50.38 -30.98 82.16
C LYS A 195 50.45 -29.51 81.72
N LYS A 196 51.26 -28.68 82.39
CA LYS A 196 51.48 -27.29 82.00
C LYS A 196 52.07 -27.18 80.60
N MET A 197 53.11 -27.96 80.29
CA MET A 197 53.71 -28.01 78.94
C MET A 197 52.67 -28.36 77.86
N ARG A 198 51.83 -29.37 78.13
CA ARG A 198 50.75 -29.77 77.21
C ARG A 198 49.73 -28.66 76.98
N VAL A 199 49.32 -27.97 78.04
CA VAL A 199 48.34 -26.87 77.97
C VAL A 199 48.88 -25.69 77.16
N GLU A 200 50.15 -25.33 77.35
CA GLU A 200 50.76 -24.22 76.60
C GLU A 200 50.89 -24.53 75.11
N TYR A 201 51.30 -25.76 74.75
CA TYR A 201 51.34 -26.22 73.37
C TYR A 201 49.95 -26.23 72.72
N GLU A 202 48.96 -26.82 73.39
CA GLU A 202 47.60 -26.90 72.83
C GLU A 202 46.97 -25.52 72.65
N GLY A 203 47.29 -24.55 73.52
CA GLY A 203 46.89 -23.15 73.34
C GLY A 203 47.41 -22.54 72.05
N ILE A 204 48.70 -22.72 71.74
CA ILE A 204 49.30 -22.22 70.48
C ILE A 204 48.72 -22.93 69.27
N LYS A 205 48.54 -24.26 69.36
CA LYS A 205 47.92 -25.05 68.30
C LYS A 205 46.50 -24.59 68.00
N GLN A 206 45.69 -24.34 69.03
CA GLN A 206 44.34 -23.83 68.86
C GLN A 206 44.33 -22.44 68.22
N GLU A 207 45.24 -21.55 68.63
CA GLU A 207 45.35 -20.21 68.06
C GLU A 207 45.72 -20.25 66.57
N ALA A 208 46.74 -21.03 66.20
CA ALA A 208 47.12 -21.23 64.80
C ALA A 208 45.97 -21.81 63.97
N GLN A 209 45.24 -22.79 64.51
CA GLN A 209 44.06 -23.37 63.85
C GLN A 209 42.93 -22.36 63.67
N ASN A 210 42.65 -21.53 64.67
CA ASN A 210 41.62 -20.50 64.59
C ASN A 210 41.99 -19.44 63.54
N ARG A 211 43.25 -19.02 63.50
CA ARG A 211 43.75 -18.06 62.50
C ARG A 211 43.60 -18.59 61.08
N VAL A 212 43.96 -19.86 60.84
CA VAL A 212 43.75 -20.51 59.52
C VAL A 212 42.27 -20.55 59.17
N LYS A 213 41.39 -21.03 60.06
CA LYS A 213 39.94 -21.10 59.80
C LYS A 213 39.34 -19.74 59.43
N LEU A 214 39.76 -18.68 60.13
CA LEU A 214 39.29 -17.33 59.85
C LEU A 214 39.78 -16.84 58.48
N LEU A 215 41.06 -17.04 58.15
CA LEU A 215 41.61 -16.67 56.84
C LEU A 215 41.00 -17.49 55.68
N GLU A 216 40.68 -18.77 55.90
CA GLU A 216 39.96 -19.62 54.94
C GLU A 216 38.56 -19.08 54.65
N MET A 217 37.82 -18.70 55.69
CA MET A 217 36.50 -18.09 55.55
C MET A 217 36.57 -16.78 54.75
N ILE A 218 37.45 -15.85 55.16
CA ILE A 218 37.63 -14.53 54.52
C ILE A 218 38.05 -14.68 53.05
N THR A 219 38.96 -15.62 52.77
CA THR A 219 39.46 -15.86 51.41
C THR A 219 38.36 -16.47 50.55
N LYS A 220 37.64 -17.47 51.06
CA LYS A 220 36.55 -18.15 50.34
C LYS A 220 35.40 -17.20 50.01
N GLU A 221 35.01 -16.33 50.93
CA GLU A 221 34.00 -15.29 50.67
C GLU A 221 34.41 -14.38 49.50
N HIS A 222 35.68 -13.95 49.47
CA HIS A 222 36.21 -13.12 48.39
C HIS A 222 36.29 -13.91 47.06
N GLU A 223 36.73 -15.16 47.07
CA GLU A 223 36.75 -16.03 45.87
C GLU A 223 35.36 -16.20 45.27
N GLN A 224 34.35 -16.43 46.12
CA GLN A 224 32.96 -16.53 45.69
C GLN A 224 32.46 -15.21 45.10
N TYR A 225 32.76 -14.07 45.73
CA TYR A 225 32.43 -12.76 45.19
C TYR A 225 33.10 -12.53 43.82
N SER A 226 34.40 -12.77 43.69
CA SER A 226 35.12 -12.61 42.41
C SER A 226 34.55 -13.53 41.32
N ALA A 227 34.16 -14.76 41.66
CA ALA A 227 33.48 -15.65 40.72
C ALA A 227 32.10 -15.11 40.29
N SER A 228 31.31 -14.58 41.24
CA SER A 228 30.03 -13.93 40.95
C SER A 228 30.19 -12.68 40.07
N VAL A 229 31.21 -11.85 40.33
CA VAL A 229 31.56 -10.68 39.50
C VAL A 229 31.86 -11.12 38.07
N ASN A 230 32.74 -12.10 37.88
CA ASN A 230 33.11 -12.60 36.55
C ASN A 230 31.90 -13.19 35.81
N HIS A 231 31.04 -13.94 36.51
CA HIS A 231 29.81 -14.47 35.92
C HIS A 231 28.84 -13.35 35.52
N PHE A 232 28.71 -12.31 36.36
CA PHE A 232 27.84 -11.17 36.09
C PHE A 232 28.35 -10.31 34.93
N GLN A 233 29.66 -10.05 34.85
CA GLN A 233 30.31 -9.38 33.72
C GLN A 233 30.12 -10.16 32.42
N SER A 234 30.34 -11.48 32.44
CA SER A 234 30.13 -12.35 31.28
C SER A 234 28.67 -12.30 30.81
N TRP A 235 27.73 -12.32 31.75
CA TRP A 235 26.30 -12.17 31.46
C TRP A 235 25.98 -10.78 30.88
N LEU A 236 26.50 -9.70 31.46
CA LEU A 236 26.32 -8.33 30.94
C LEU A 236 26.81 -8.22 29.49
N ASN A 237 27.99 -8.75 29.20
CA ASN A 237 28.55 -8.75 27.85
C ASN A 237 27.67 -9.53 26.88
N GLY A 238 27.25 -10.75 27.23
CA GLY A 238 26.38 -11.56 26.37
C GLY A 238 25.00 -10.95 26.13
N VAL A 239 24.42 -10.24 27.11
CA VAL A 239 23.16 -9.50 26.90
C VAL A 239 23.39 -8.27 26.03
N THR A 240 24.50 -7.54 26.25
CA THR A 240 24.88 -6.36 25.46
C THR A 240 25.11 -6.74 24.00
N GLU A 241 25.79 -7.84 23.72
CA GLU A 241 25.99 -8.35 22.36
C GLU A 241 24.67 -8.69 21.68
N ARG A 242 23.77 -9.42 22.36
CA ARG A 242 22.43 -9.72 21.80
C ARG A 242 21.61 -8.46 21.55
N LEU A 243 21.69 -7.47 22.42
CA LEU A 243 21.03 -6.18 22.22
C LEU A 243 21.62 -5.44 21.02
N ASN A 244 22.95 -5.38 20.90
CA ASN A 244 23.62 -4.77 19.75
C ASN A 244 23.25 -5.47 18.44
N CYS A 245 23.09 -6.80 18.44
CA CYS A 245 22.57 -7.55 17.30
C CYS A 245 21.13 -7.17 16.94
N CYS A 246 20.29 -6.83 17.92
CA CYS A 246 18.92 -6.36 17.67
C CYS A 246 18.90 -4.93 17.09
N ILE A 247 19.79 -4.05 17.59
CA ILE A 247 19.95 -2.67 17.12
C ILE A 247 20.52 -2.63 15.70
N GLY A 248 21.46 -3.52 15.37
CA GLY A 248 22.14 -3.55 14.08
C GLY A 248 21.19 -3.75 12.89
N GLU A 249 21.48 -3.05 11.79
CA GLU A 249 20.77 -3.19 10.51
C GLU A 249 21.05 -4.52 9.79
N ALA A 250 22.08 -5.26 10.24
CA ALA A 250 22.57 -6.47 9.57
C ALA A 250 21.60 -7.65 9.60
N THR A 251 20.60 -7.65 10.49
CA THR A 251 19.57 -8.69 10.53
C THR A 251 18.38 -8.29 9.67
N ASN A 252 18.13 -9.03 8.57
CA ASN A 252 16.94 -8.93 7.72
C ASN A 252 15.61 -9.32 8.43
N SER A 253 15.58 -9.30 9.77
CA SER A 253 14.41 -9.63 10.57
C SER A 253 13.43 -8.47 10.64
N SER A 254 12.14 -8.80 10.67
CA SER A 254 11.06 -7.81 10.78
C SER A 254 11.14 -7.03 12.10
N ALA A 255 10.56 -5.82 12.14
CA ALA A 255 10.46 -5.05 13.38
C ALA A 255 9.73 -5.83 14.49
N GLU A 256 8.75 -6.66 14.14
CA GLU A 256 8.01 -7.50 15.09
C GLU A 256 8.91 -8.60 15.71
N ASP A 257 9.75 -9.25 14.92
CA ASP A 257 10.68 -10.26 15.41
C ASP A 257 11.75 -9.65 16.32
N LYS A 258 12.26 -8.46 15.95
CA LYS A 258 13.18 -7.69 16.80
C LYS A 258 12.53 -7.29 18.12
N LEU A 259 11.26 -6.88 18.12
CA LEU A 259 10.50 -6.60 19.36
C LEU A 259 10.31 -7.85 20.23
N LYS A 260 10.05 -9.03 19.64
CA LYS A 260 9.98 -10.30 20.39
C LYS A 260 11.33 -10.63 21.03
N ALA A 261 12.43 -10.46 20.30
CA ALA A 261 13.78 -10.67 20.83
C ALA A 261 14.10 -9.68 21.97
N LEU A 262 13.75 -8.40 21.83
CA LEU A 262 13.91 -7.41 22.89
C LEU A 262 13.11 -7.72 24.14
N LYS A 263 11.89 -8.27 24.02
CA LYS A 263 11.11 -8.69 25.19
C LYS A 263 11.79 -9.79 25.99
N GLU A 264 12.44 -10.75 25.30
CA GLU A 264 13.24 -11.78 25.97
C GLU A 264 14.52 -11.20 26.57
N ILE A 265 15.19 -10.27 25.89
CA ILE A 265 16.34 -9.53 26.44
C ILE A 265 15.93 -8.76 27.71
N ALA A 266 14.81 -8.02 27.67
CA ALA A 266 14.28 -7.27 28.81
C ALA A 266 13.93 -8.21 29.98
N LYS A 267 13.40 -9.41 29.69
CA LYS A 267 13.14 -10.45 30.71
C LYS A 267 14.45 -10.95 31.34
N ASP A 268 15.48 -11.17 30.54
CA ASP A 268 16.80 -11.55 31.03
C ASP A 268 17.41 -10.43 31.89
N ILE A 269 17.34 -9.17 31.45
CA ILE A 269 17.77 -7.98 32.21
C ILE A 269 17.04 -7.89 33.56
N ARG A 270 15.73 -8.16 33.61
CA ARG A 270 14.97 -8.24 34.88
C ARG A 270 15.51 -9.34 35.79
N SER A 271 15.87 -10.50 35.24
CA SER A 271 16.50 -11.58 36.01
C SER A 271 17.89 -11.19 36.53
N GLY A 272 18.66 -10.43 35.73
CA GLY A 272 19.93 -9.83 36.10
C GLY A 272 19.84 -8.90 37.30
N GLY A 273 18.71 -8.22 37.49
CA GLY A 273 18.44 -7.42 38.70
C GLY A 273 18.47 -8.24 40.00
N LYS A 274 18.11 -9.54 39.96
CA LYS A 274 18.24 -10.43 41.12
C LYS A 274 19.70 -10.83 41.35
N LYS A 275 20.43 -11.14 40.28
CA LYS A 275 21.88 -11.44 40.33
C LYS A 275 22.66 -10.25 40.89
N TRP A 276 22.28 -9.04 40.50
CA TRP A 276 22.82 -7.79 41.03
C TRP A 276 22.64 -7.66 42.55
N LYS A 277 21.43 -7.84 43.07
CA LYS A 277 21.18 -7.78 44.53
C LYS A 277 22.01 -8.79 45.32
N HIS A 278 22.18 -10.00 44.77
CA HIS A 278 23.04 -11.00 45.38
C HIS A 278 24.50 -10.52 45.42
N LEU A 279 25.00 -9.97 44.31
CA LEU A 279 26.35 -9.42 44.22
C LEU A 279 26.58 -8.25 45.19
N GLU A 280 25.60 -7.37 45.34
CA GLU A 280 25.61 -6.25 46.29
C GLU A 280 25.74 -6.73 47.74
N ASN A 281 24.98 -7.76 48.12
CA ASN A 281 25.08 -8.37 49.45
C ASN A 281 26.46 -9.02 49.67
N GLN A 282 26.95 -9.80 48.70
CA GLN A 282 28.27 -10.43 48.77
C GLN A 282 29.39 -9.38 48.88
N CYS A 283 29.27 -8.27 48.14
CA CYS A 283 30.22 -7.16 48.25
C CYS A 283 30.24 -6.57 49.66
N ALA A 284 29.07 -6.38 50.29
CA ALA A 284 28.97 -5.85 51.64
C ALA A 284 29.59 -6.79 52.70
N GLU A 285 29.44 -8.11 52.54
CA GLU A 285 30.08 -9.13 53.38
C GLU A 285 31.61 -9.10 53.22
N VAL A 286 32.09 -9.19 51.97
CA VAL A 286 33.54 -9.19 51.67
C VAL A 286 34.19 -7.87 52.08
N ALA A 287 33.49 -6.75 51.95
CA ALA A 287 33.96 -5.42 52.33
C ALA A 287 34.27 -5.31 53.84
N GLN A 288 33.55 -6.02 54.70
CA GLN A 288 33.81 -6.05 56.15
C GLN A 288 35.13 -6.75 56.46
N ASN A 289 35.46 -7.78 55.68
CA ASN A 289 36.67 -8.59 55.81
C ASN A 289 37.81 -8.11 54.88
N THR A 290 37.78 -6.85 54.44
CA THR A 290 38.77 -6.26 53.52
C THR A 290 39.24 -4.92 54.09
N SER A 291 40.50 -4.57 53.84
CA SER A 291 41.03 -3.25 54.25
C SER A 291 40.15 -2.09 53.72
N PRO A 292 40.16 -0.90 54.36
CA PRO A 292 39.35 0.24 53.91
C PRO A 292 39.59 0.63 52.44
N LEU A 293 40.84 0.61 52.00
CA LEU A 293 41.21 0.89 50.60
C LEU A 293 40.72 -0.21 49.64
N GLY A 294 40.81 -1.49 50.05
CA GLY A 294 40.27 -2.60 49.27
C GLY A 294 38.74 -2.55 49.19
N SER A 295 38.07 -2.25 50.29
CA SER A 295 36.62 -2.04 50.35
C SER A 295 36.15 -0.92 49.43
N ALA A 296 36.89 0.19 49.36
CA ALA A 296 36.62 1.26 48.39
C ALA A 296 36.74 0.75 46.94
N ARG A 297 37.79 0.01 46.61
CA ARG A 297 37.96 -0.59 45.26
C ARG A 297 36.85 -1.56 44.88
N LEU A 298 36.40 -2.39 45.82
CA LEU A 298 35.28 -3.32 45.61
C LEU A 298 33.98 -2.57 45.31
N LYS A 299 33.72 -1.47 46.03
CA LYS A 299 32.55 -0.61 45.81
C LYS A 299 32.62 0.12 44.47
N ASP A 300 33.79 0.61 44.09
CA ASP A 300 34.00 1.25 42.78
C ASP A 300 33.76 0.27 41.64
N GLU A 301 34.31 -0.95 41.72
CA GLU A 301 34.05 -2.02 40.74
C GLU A 301 32.56 -2.36 40.66
N LEU A 302 31.90 -2.51 41.82
CA LEU A 302 30.47 -2.77 41.88
C LEU A 302 29.68 -1.63 41.22
N GLU A 303 30.02 -0.37 41.51
CA GLU A 303 29.37 0.81 40.92
C GLU A 303 29.52 0.88 39.40
N GLU A 304 30.68 0.51 38.84
CA GLU A 304 30.86 0.41 37.38
C GLU A 304 29.97 -0.67 36.76
N LEU A 305 29.80 -1.82 37.42
CA LEU A 305 28.85 -2.85 37.00
C LEU A 305 27.39 -2.37 37.10
N ARG A 306 27.05 -1.55 38.11
CA ARG A 306 25.73 -0.92 38.24
C ARG A 306 25.44 -0.04 37.05
N LYS A 307 26.37 0.87 36.72
CA LYS A 307 26.27 1.79 35.58
C LYS A 307 26.13 1.03 34.27
N ALA A 308 26.89 -0.06 34.08
CA ALA A 308 26.77 -0.91 32.89
C ALA A 308 25.37 -1.55 32.77
N LEU A 309 24.82 -2.07 33.87
CA LEU A 309 23.46 -2.62 33.90
C LEU A 309 22.39 -1.54 33.61
N GLU A 310 22.55 -0.33 34.16
CA GLU A 310 21.63 0.78 33.93
C GLU A 310 21.66 1.27 32.48
N LYS A 311 22.87 1.41 31.92
CA LYS A 311 23.05 1.71 30.49
C LYS A 311 22.38 0.65 29.61
N LEU A 312 22.55 -0.63 29.93
CA LEU A 312 21.93 -1.73 29.19
C LEU A 312 20.40 -1.67 29.24
N LYS A 313 19.82 -1.36 30.42
CA LYS A 313 18.37 -1.15 30.58
C LYS A 313 17.87 0.02 29.72
N LEU A 314 18.59 1.14 29.73
CA LEU A 314 18.24 2.33 28.96
C LEU A 314 18.25 2.02 27.45
N MET A 315 19.36 1.47 26.93
CA MET A 315 19.48 1.13 25.50
C MET A 315 18.39 0.13 25.05
N SER A 316 18.05 -0.86 25.88
CA SER A 316 16.98 -1.81 25.58
C SER A 316 15.62 -1.14 25.51
N SER A 317 15.34 -0.16 26.38
CA SER A 317 14.08 0.59 26.38
C SER A 317 13.97 1.54 25.19
N GLU A 318 15.06 2.23 24.86
CA GLU A 318 15.13 3.16 23.73
C GLU A 318 14.92 2.42 22.39
N GLU A 319 15.55 1.25 22.21
CA GLU A 319 15.36 0.46 20.99
C GLU A 319 13.95 -0.16 20.93
N GLU A 320 13.38 -0.58 22.07
CA GLU A 320 11.98 -1.03 22.11
C GLU A 320 11.03 0.08 21.67
N GLU A 321 11.20 1.31 22.18
CA GLU A 321 10.39 2.46 21.76
C GLU A 321 10.59 2.78 20.27
N ARG A 322 11.83 2.71 19.78
CA ARG A 322 12.16 2.96 18.37
C ARG A 322 11.47 1.95 17.45
N LEU A 323 11.56 0.66 17.77
CA LEU A 323 10.93 -0.41 16.99
C LEU A 323 9.41 -0.37 17.09
N LEU A 324 8.83 0.00 18.23
CA LEU A 324 7.38 0.24 18.37
C LEU A 324 6.91 1.36 17.44
N LYS A 325 7.66 2.48 17.34
CA LYS A 325 7.36 3.56 16.39
C LYS A 325 7.45 3.08 14.94
N ILE A 326 8.45 2.27 14.59
CA ILE A 326 8.57 1.67 13.25
C ILE A 326 7.37 0.77 12.97
N GLN A 327 7.03 -0.14 13.88
CA GLN A 327 5.88 -1.04 13.74
C GLN A 327 4.54 -0.27 13.60
N GLN A 328 4.36 0.80 14.36
CA GLN A 328 3.18 1.68 14.22
C GLN A 328 3.15 2.37 12.86
N SER A 329 4.30 2.83 12.36
CA SER A 329 4.38 3.45 11.03
C SER A 329 4.12 2.44 9.90
N GLU A 330 4.65 1.22 10.01
CA GLU A 330 4.44 0.12 9.05
C GLU A 330 2.97 -0.31 9.02
N SER A 331 2.36 -0.55 10.19
CA SER A 331 0.94 -0.92 10.27
C SER A 331 0.01 0.20 9.79
N ALA A 332 0.35 1.47 10.07
CA ALA A 332 -0.37 2.62 9.52
C ALA A 332 -0.26 2.66 7.99
N TYR A 333 0.95 2.51 7.45
CA TYR A 333 1.19 2.40 6.01
C TYR A 333 0.37 1.27 5.38
N GLU A 334 0.46 0.04 5.91
CA GLU A 334 -0.27 -1.12 5.40
C GLU A 334 -1.80 -0.93 5.44
N SER A 335 -2.33 -0.28 6.47
CA SER A 335 -3.75 0.01 6.59
C SER A 335 -4.22 1.02 5.54
N GLN A 336 -3.44 2.08 5.32
CA GLN A 336 -3.73 3.11 4.33
C GLN A 336 -3.55 2.59 2.90
N ALA A 337 -2.53 1.77 2.66
CA ALA A 337 -2.28 1.09 1.40
C ALA A 337 -3.44 0.15 1.05
N ARG A 338 -3.88 -0.70 2.00
CA ARG A 338 -5.07 -1.55 1.82
C ARG A 338 -6.33 -0.75 1.53
N GLN A 339 -6.53 0.37 2.21
CA GLN A 339 -7.68 1.24 1.97
C GLN A 339 -7.63 1.89 0.58
N LEU A 340 -6.46 2.39 0.15
CA LEU A 340 -6.25 2.93 -1.19
C LEU A 340 -6.54 1.87 -2.26
N GLU A 341 -5.99 0.67 -2.10
CA GLU A 341 -6.22 -0.45 -3.03
C GLU A 341 -7.71 -0.80 -3.13
N ALA A 342 -8.42 -0.86 -1.99
CA ALA A 342 -9.86 -1.13 -1.97
C ALA A 342 -10.68 -0.02 -2.66
N ASP A 343 -10.31 1.25 -2.47
CA ASP A 343 -10.95 2.38 -3.14
C ASP A 343 -10.66 2.40 -4.65
N ILE A 344 -9.44 2.02 -5.08
CA ILE A 344 -9.08 1.85 -6.50
C ILE A 344 -9.96 0.76 -7.12
N GLN A 345 -10.04 -0.42 -6.49
CA GLN A 345 -10.84 -1.53 -7.00
C GLN A 345 -12.32 -1.17 -7.11
N LYS A 346 -12.85 -0.41 -6.14
CA LYS A 346 -14.22 0.11 -6.19
C LYS A 346 -14.42 1.06 -7.39
N LEU A 347 -13.52 2.02 -7.59
CA LEU A 347 -13.59 2.93 -8.74
C LEU A 347 -13.53 2.17 -10.07
N ARG A 348 -12.62 1.19 -10.21
CA ARG A 348 -12.53 0.36 -11.42
C ARG A 348 -13.84 -0.36 -11.70
N LYS A 349 -14.46 -0.98 -10.69
CA LYS A 349 -15.76 -1.66 -10.83
C LYS A 349 -16.89 -0.70 -11.21
N ASP A 350 -16.92 0.50 -10.62
CA ASP A 350 -17.90 1.53 -10.95
C ASP A 350 -17.71 2.01 -12.41
N LEU A 351 -16.47 2.16 -12.86
CA LEU A 351 -16.12 2.53 -14.25
C LEU A 351 -16.47 1.45 -15.27
N GLU A 352 -16.15 0.19 -14.99
CA GLU A 352 -16.51 -0.95 -15.85
C GLU A 352 -18.03 -1.04 -16.03
N ARG A 353 -18.80 -0.84 -14.96
CA ARG A 353 -20.26 -0.80 -15.03
C ARG A 353 -20.75 0.32 -15.95
N LEU A 354 -20.23 1.53 -15.76
CA LEU A 354 -20.59 2.69 -16.59
C LEU A 354 -20.17 2.51 -18.06
N GLU A 355 -19.05 1.85 -18.32
CA GLU A 355 -18.59 1.54 -19.66
C GLU A 355 -19.46 0.48 -20.35
N ASN A 356 -19.87 -0.57 -19.64
CA ASN A 356 -20.79 -1.59 -20.14
C ASN A 356 -22.18 -1.02 -20.44
N ASP A 357 -22.67 -0.07 -19.63
CA ASP A 357 -23.96 0.60 -19.83
C ASP A 357 -23.98 1.49 -21.11
N LEU A 358 -22.81 1.81 -21.68
CA LEU A 358 -22.65 2.60 -22.91
C LEU A 358 -22.58 1.77 -24.19
N ASP A 359 -22.57 0.43 -24.12
CA ASP A 359 -22.41 -0.42 -25.30
C ASP A 359 -23.65 -0.34 -26.22
N PRO A 360 -23.50 0.18 -27.44
CA PRO A 360 -24.62 0.25 -28.37
C PRO A 360 -24.72 -1.09 -29.10
N GLY A 361 -25.74 -1.89 -28.80
CA GLY A 361 -26.02 -3.11 -29.57
C GLY A 361 -26.01 -2.86 -31.09
N GLU A 362 -25.40 -3.79 -31.83
CA GLU A 362 -25.23 -3.70 -33.29
C GLU A 362 -26.60 -3.83 -34.00
N GLY A 363 -27.07 -2.76 -34.64
CA GLY A 363 -28.31 -2.71 -35.42
C GLY A 363 -28.56 -1.34 -36.06
N GLU A 364 -29.43 -1.29 -37.09
CA GLU A 364 -29.90 -0.03 -37.69
C GLU A 364 -30.75 0.75 -36.69
N LYS A 365 -30.24 1.90 -36.26
CA LYS A 365 -30.81 2.66 -35.16
C LYS A 365 -31.91 3.61 -35.64
N THR A 366 -33.06 3.49 -35.03
CA THR A 366 -34.20 4.41 -35.16
C THR A 366 -33.96 5.73 -34.41
N GLU A 367 -34.73 6.77 -34.72
CA GLU A 367 -34.64 8.08 -34.02
C GLU A 367 -34.78 7.93 -32.49
N ASP A 368 -35.67 7.04 -32.03
CA ASP A 368 -35.94 6.81 -30.62
C ASP A 368 -34.77 6.08 -29.91
N GLU A 369 -34.07 5.21 -30.62
CA GLU A 369 -32.84 4.56 -30.13
C GLU A 369 -31.67 5.54 -30.00
N PHE A 370 -31.58 6.54 -30.88
CA PHE A 370 -30.60 7.63 -30.71
C PHE A 370 -30.93 8.54 -29.53
N VAL A 371 -32.21 8.83 -29.28
CA VAL A 371 -32.64 9.61 -28.11
C VAL A 371 -32.35 8.86 -26.81
N THR A 372 -32.63 7.55 -26.75
CA THR A 372 -32.32 6.74 -25.56
C THR A 372 -30.82 6.62 -25.32
N LEU A 373 -30.01 6.45 -26.37
CA LEU A 373 -28.55 6.44 -26.28
C LEU A 373 -28.00 7.80 -25.81
N TRP A 374 -28.57 8.91 -26.28
CA TRP A 374 -28.19 10.26 -25.84
C TRP A 374 -28.49 10.49 -24.36
N ARG A 375 -29.69 10.08 -23.87
CA ARG A 375 -30.04 10.15 -22.45
C ARG A 375 -29.12 9.29 -21.59
N LYS A 376 -28.78 8.09 -22.05
CA LYS A 376 -27.80 7.21 -21.38
C LYS A 376 -26.42 7.86 -21.31
N CYS A 377 -25.91 8.42 -22.41
CA CYS A 377 -24.62 9.12 -22.42
C CYS A 377 -24.60 10.30 -21.44
N ASN A 378 -25.70 11.05 -21.33
CA ASN A 378 -25.82 12.15 -20.37
C ASN A 378 -25.87 11.66 -18.91
N ALA A 379 -26.64 10.61 -18.64
CA ALA A 379 -26.69 9.99 -17.31
C ALA A 379 -25.32 9.44 -16.90
N THR A 380 -24.61 8.76 -17.79
CA THR A 380 -23.24 8.27 -17.56
C THR A 380 -22.27 9.43 -17.35
N ARG A 381 -22.40 10.54 -18.08
CA ARG A 381 -21.57 11.74 -17.86
C ARG A 381 -21.81 12.36 -16.47
N ALA A 382 -23.06 12.44 -16.02
CA ALA A 382 -23.39 12.91 -14.68
C ALA A 382 -22.84 11.97 -13.59
N ALA A 383 -22.93 10.65 -13.80
CA ALA A 383 -22.32 9.67 -12.91
C ALA A 383 -20.79 9.79 -12.86
N LEU A 384 -20.12 9.94 -14.01
CA LEU A 384 -18.68 10.19 -14.08
C LEU A 384 -18.25 11.51 -13.40
N ALA A 385 -19.11 12.53 -13.38
CA ALA A 385 -18.84 13.75 -12.62
C ALA A 385 -18.91 13.49 -11.10
N ALA A 386 -19.81 12.62 -10.64
CA ALA A 386 -19.86 12.21 -9.23
C ALA A 386 -18.61 11.40 -8.82
N GLU A 387 -18.07 10.59 -9.73
CA GLU A 387 -16.84 9.80 -9.53
C GLU A 387 -15.55 10.64 -9.48
N GLU A 388 -15.56 11.89 -9.98
CA GLU A 388 -14.41 12.79 -9.96
C GLU A 388 -13.95 13.09 -8.52
N SER A 389 -14.89 13.17 -7.58
CA SER A 389 -14.60 13.31 -6.15
C SER A 389 -13.82 12.11 -5.58
N LYS A 390 -14.08 10.89 -6.07
CA LYS A 390 -13.35 9.69 -5.65
C LYS A 390 -11.91 9.69 -6.17
N ILE A 391 -11.67 10.23 -7.38
CA ILE A 391 -10.32 10.39 -7.94
C ILE A 391 -9.49 11.38 -7.12
N GLU A 392 -10.06 12.52 -6.75
CA GLU A 392 -9.36 13.47 -5.88
C GLU A 392 -9.08 12.87 -4.50
N ARG A 393 -9.98 12.04 -3.98
CA ARG A 393 -9.74 11.25 -2.76
C ARG A 393 -8.59 10.23 -2.92
N LEU A 394 -8.51 9.52 -4.04
CA LEU A 394 -7.41 8.58 -4.33
C LEU A 394 -6.06 9.30 -4.41
N LYS A 395 -6.01 10.47 -5.06
CA LYS A 395 -4.80 11.32 -5.11
C LYS A 395 -4.38 11.79 -3.72
N ALA A 396 -5.35 12.20 -2.88
CA ALA A 396 -5.09 12.59 -1.51
C ALA A 396 -4.54 11.42 -0.68
N GLN A 397 -5.15 10.22 -0.77
CA GLN A 397 -4.67 9.01 -0.10
C GLN A 397 -3.25 8.63 -0.54
N LEU A 398 -2.94 8.71 -1.84
CA LEU A 398 -1.59 8.48 -2.35
C LEU A 398 -0.58 9.49 -1.78
N LYS A 399 -0.98 10.76 -1.66
CA LYS A 399 -0.14 11.81 -1.05
C LYS A 399 0.12 11.56 0.44
N GLU A 400 -0.84 11.00 1.16
CA GLU A 400 -0.65 10.57 2.54
C GLU A 400 0.34 9.40 2.64
N LEU A 401 0.31 8.45 1.68
CA LEU A 401 1.28 7.35 1.63
C LEU A 401 2.72 7.80 1.38
N LEU A 402 2.93 8.93 0.69
CA LEU A 402 4.27 9.51 0.48
C LEU A 402 4.92 10.04 1.76
N ARG A 403 4.18 10.14 2.88
CA ARG A 403 4.75 10.53 4.18
C ARG A 403 5.54 9.39 4.83
N PHE A 404 5.35 8.18 4.35
CA PHE A 404 6.03 6.99 4.85
C PHE A 404 7.30 6.71 4.01
N SER A 405 8.26 6.00 4.59
CA SER A 405 9.55 5.71 3.95
C SER A 405 9.53 4.52 2.99
N GLN A 406 8.42 3.78 2.94
CA GLN A 406 8.22 2.59 2.11
C GLN A 406 8.05 2.96 0.63
N ASP A 407 8.21 1.97 -0.26
CA ASP A 407 8.03 2.16 -1.70
C ASP A 407 6.55 2.33 -2.08
N VAL A 408 6.19 3.56 -2.46
CA VAL A 408 4.85 3.97 -2.87
C VAL A 408 4.62 3.75 -4.38
N GLN A 409 5.66 3.44 -5.15
CA GLN A 409 5.59 3.40 -6.61
C GLN A 409 4.54 2.42 -7.18
N PRO A 410 4.38 1.19 -6.66
CA PRO A 410 3.33 0.27 -7.14
C PRO A 410 1.92 0.85 -6.95
N HIS A 411 1.70 1.57 -5.86
CA HIS A 411 0.42 2.20 -5.54
C HIS A 411 0.18 3.41 -6.43
N ALA A 412 1.22 4.19 -6.72
CA ALA A 412 1.16 5.32 -7.64
C ALA A 412 0.79 4.86 -9.06
N GLU A 413 1.41 3.79 -9.56
CA GLU A 413 1.09 3.19 -10.86
C GLU A 413 -0.36 2.71 -10.92
N SER A 414 -0.85 2.06 -9.85
CA SER A 414 -2.23 1.60 -9.77
C SER A 414 -3.25 2.76 -9.80
N VAL A 415 -2.96 3.86 -9.09
CA VAL A 415 -3.78 5.09 -9.12
C VAL A 415 -3.77 5.73 -10.50
N VAL A 416 -2.59 5.87 -11.13
CA VAL A 416 -2.46 6.44 -12.48
C VAL A 416 -3.22 5.60 -13.50
N SER A 417 -3.14 4.28 -13.41
CA SER A 417 -3.91 3.36 -14.24
C SER A 417 -5.43 3.57 -14.07
N ALA A 418 -5.93 3.71 -12.83
CA ALA A 418 -7.34 3.98 -12.59
C ALA A 418 -7.79 5.36 -13.12
N ILE A 419 -6.95 6.39 -13.01
CA ILE A 419 -7.20 7.71 -13.61
C ILE A 419 -7.26 7.61 -15.14
N HIS A 420 -6.35 6.86 -15.76
CA HIS A 420 -6.38 6.63 -17.20
C HIS A 420 -7.67 5.92 -17.65
N GLN A 421 -8.13 4.91 -16.90
CA GLN A 421 -9.42 4.26 -17.16
C GLN A 421 -10.58 5.26 -17.08
N TYR A 422 -10.63 6.09 -16.04
CA TYR A 422 -11.64 7.15 -15.92
C TYR A 422 -11.61 8.11 -17.13
N GLN A 423 -10.44 8.59 -17.51
CA GLN A 423 -10.27 9.49 -18.66
C GLN A 423 -10.69 8.82 -19.97
N SER A 424 -10.40 7.54 -20.13
CA SER A 424 -10.83 6.74 -21.28
C SER A 424 -12.35 6.66 -21.37
N VAL A 425 -13.03 6.25 -20.29
CA VAL A 425 -14.50 6.16 -20.24
C VAL A 425 -15.15 7.53 -20.43
N ARG A 426 -14.60 8.59 -19.82
CA ARG A 426 -15.05 9.98 -20.02
C ARG A 426 -14.88 10.43 -21.47
N GLY A 427 -13.75 10.13 -22.09
CA GLY A 427 -13.48 10.40 -23.50
C GLY A 427 -14.45 9.66 -24.43
N LYS A 428 -14.65 8.36 -24.19
CA LYS A 428 -15.60 7.50 -24.92
C LYS A 428 -17.04 8.04 -24.79
N THR A 429 -17.49 8.37 -23.58
CA THR A 429 -18.82 8.94 -23.31
C THR A 429 -19.00 10.29 -24.00
N SER A 430 -17.98 11.15 -23.96
CA SER A 430 -18.02 12.45 -24.62
C SER A 430 -18.14 12.29 -26.14
N LYS A 431 -17.31 11.42 -26.74
CA LYS A 431 -17.32 11.14 -28.17
C LYS A 431 -18.65 10.52 -28.62
N MET A 432 -19.13 9.51 -27.91
CA MET A 432 -20.42 8.87 -28.20
C MET A 432 -21.58 9.87 -28.08
N SER A 433 -21.54 10.77 -27.10
CA SER A 433 -22.55 11.81 -26.95
C SER A 433 -22.49 12.85 -28.06
N THR A 434 -21.31 13.28 -28.50
CA THR A 434 -21.17 14.24 -29.60
C THR A 434 -21.62 13.61 -30.91
N ASP A 435 -21.23 12.36 -31.16
CA ASP A 435 -21.61 11.62 -32.37
C ASP A 435 -23.14 11.43 -32.42
N THR A 436 -23.75 11.00 -31.29
CA THR A 436 -25.20 10.84 -31.18
C THR A 436 -25.95 12.18 -31.30
N ALA A 437 -25.46 13.25 -30.67
CA ALA A 437 -26.05 14.59 -30.78
C ALA A 437 -25.96 15.14 -32.22
N THR A 438 -24.86 14.89 -32.92
CA THR A 438 -24.68 15.30 -34.32
C THR A 438 -25.62 14.54 -35.24
N GLN A 439 -25.83 13.24 -34.99
CA GLN A 439 -26.78 12.42 -35.74
C GLN A 439 -28.23 12.84 -35.48
N LEU A 440 -28.61 13.11 -34.22
CA LEU A 440 -29.92 13.65 -33.87
C LEU A 440 -30.14 15.03 -34.52
N ARG A 441 -29.15 15.93 -34.47
CA ARG A 441 -29.18 17.24 -35.14
C ARG A 441 -29.44 17.09 -36.64
N ARG A 442 -28.76 16.15 -37.31
CA ARG A 442 -28.98 15.88 -38.74
C ARG A 442 -30.37 15.34 -39.03
N LEU A 443 -30.85 14.37 -38.25
CA LEU A 443 -32.20 13.80 -38.41
C LEU A 443 -33.29 14.87 -38.22
N MET A 444 -33.10 15.78 -37.26
CA MET A 444 -34.01 16.88 -36.99
C MET A 444 -34.00 17.95 -38.10
N GLN A 445 -32.87 18.20 -38.77
CA GLN A 445 -32.75 19.18 -39.87
C GLN A 445 -33.25 18.67 -41.24
N ASN A 446 -33.25 17.35 -41.47
CA ASN A 446 -33.65 16.75 -42.75
C ASN A 446 -35.05 17.19 -43.26
N PRO A 447 -36.11 17.30 -42.43
CA PRO A 447 -37.42 17.75 -42.88
C PRO A 447 -37.45 19.19 -43.40
N LEU A 448 -36.63 20.09 -42.83
CA LEU A 448 -36.51 21.48 -43.28
C LEU A 448 -35.78 21.56 -44.62
N GLN A 449 -34.66 20.85 -44.76
CA GLN A 449 -33.91 20.80 -46.03
C GLN A 449 -34.76 20.21 -47.16
N SER A 450 -35.58 19.19 -46.86
CA SER A 450 -36.49 18.59 -47.84
C SER A 450 -37.60 19.56 -48.26
N PHE A 451 -38.08 20.42 -47.35
CA PHE A 451 -39.07 21.46 -47.63
C PHE A 451 -38.50 22.57 -48.53
N GLU A 452 -37.29 23.05 -48.25
CA GLU A 452 -36.61 24.07 -49.08
C GLU A 452 -36.34 23.58 -50.51
N GLN A 453 -36.14 22.28 -50.72
CA GLN A 453 -36.02 21.69 -52.07
C GLN A 453 -37.36 21.56 -52.81
N TRP A 454 -38.47 21.47 -52.07
CA TRP A 454 -39.83 21.33 -52.62
C TRP A 454 -40.43 22.68 -53.02
N LYS A 455 -40.21 23.72 -52.20
CA LYS A 455 -40.68 25.11 -52.41
C LYS A 455 -40.51 25.65 -53.84
N PRO A 456 -39.31 25.65 -54.46
CA PRO A 456 -39.12 26.18 -55.81
C PRO A 456 -39.82 25.35 -56.90
N LYS A 457 -39.94 24.02 -56.71
CA LYS A 457 -40.64 23.14 -57.67
C LYS A 457 -42.12 23.48 -57.76
N VAL A 458 -42.74 23.84 -56.65
CA VAL A 458 -44.16 24.24 -56.59
C VAL A 458 -44.39 25.66 -57.08
N GLN A 459 -43.47 26.59 -56.82
CA GLN A 459 -43.54 27.95 -57.37
C GLN A 459 -43.49 27.94 -58.90
N MET A 460 -42.58 27.16 -59.49
CA MET A 460 -42.49 26.99 -60.95
C MET A 460 -43.79 26.40 -61.55
N LEU A 461 -44.45 25.47 -60.84
CA LEU A 461 -45.72 24.89 -61.26
C LEU A 461 -46.86 25.93 -61.32
N LEU A 462 -46.86 26.89 -60.41
CA LEU A 462 -47.88 27.94 -60.31
C LEU A 462 -47.73 29.04 -61.37
N GLU A 463 -46.54 29.21 -61.96
CA GLU A 463 -46.24 30.21 -62.99
C GLU A 463 -46.51 29.73 -64.42
N THR A 464 -46.83 28.44 -64.61
CA THR A 464 -47.13 27.88 -65.93
C THR A 464 -48.52 28.36 -66.42
N PRO A 465 -48.70 28.83 -67.67
CA PRO A 465 -49.94 29.48 -68.13
C PRO A 465 -51.20 28.59 -68.11
N GLU A 466 -51.06 27.27 -68.27
CA GLU A 466 -52.15 26.28 -68.16
C GLU A 466 -51.58 24.94 -67.66
N PRO A 467 -51.41 24.74 -66.34
CA PRO A 467 -50.85 23.51 -65.80
C PRO A 467 -51.86 22.36 -65.85
N GLU A 468 -51.39 21.15 -66.09
CA GLU A 468 -52.24 19.96 -66.02
C GLU A 468 -52.75 19.75 -64.59
N LEU A 469 -54.04 19.43 -64.47
CA LEU A 469 -54.72 19.26 -63.18
C LEU A 469 -54.04 18.21 -62.28
N ALA A 470 -53.46 17.15 -62.86
CA ALA A 470 -52.78 16.07 -62.13
C ALA A 470 -51.51 16.54 -61.37
N HIS A 471 -50.75 17.47 -61.93
CA HIS A 471 -49.52 17.96 -61.29
C HIS A 471 -49.81 18.87 -60.08
N ILE A 472 -50.91 19.62 -60.12
CA ILE A 472 -51.37 20.42 -58.97
C ILE A 472 -51.81 19.50 -57.82
N GLU A 473 -52.43 18.36 -58.12
CA GLU A 473 -52.89 17.40 -57.10
C GLU A 473 -51.74 16.66 -56.40
N ALA A 474 -50.68 16.27 -57.13
CA ALA A 474 -49.48 15.67 -56.54
C ALA A 474 -48.76 16.64 -55.58
N ALA A 475 -48.61 17.91 -55.96
CA ALA A 475 -48.01 18.94 -55.11
C ALA A 475 -48.81 19.19 -53.82
N LEU A 476 -50.14 19.09 -53.86
CA LEU A 476 -50.99 19.20 -52.65
C LEU A 476 -50.81 18.02 -51.67
N ALA A 477 -50.56 16.80 -52.19
CA ALA A 477 -50.29 15.63 -51.36
C ALA A 477 -48.93 15.73 -50.65
N GLU A 478 -47.88 16.15 -51.37
CA GLU A 478 -46.56 16.41 -50.79
C GLU A 478 -46.60 17.53 -49.75
N SER A 479 -47.33 18.62 -50.03
CA SER A 479 -47.59 19.72 -49.08
C SER A 479 -48.19 19.22 -47.76
N SER A 480 -49.09 18.23 -47.82
CA SER A 480 -49.75 17.65 -46.65
C SER A 480 -48.79 16.79 -45.80
N GLN A 481 -47.87 16.05 -46.43
CA GLN A 481 -46.84 15.31 -45.71
C GLN A 481 -45.84 16.24 -44.99
N PHE A 482 -45.49 17.39 -45.58
CA PHE A 482 -44.66 18.38 -44.92
C PHE A 482 -45.35 19.03 -43.70
N LYS A 483 -46.69 19.23 -43.75
CA LYS A 483 -47.46 19.71 -42.59
C LYS A 483 -47.28 18.81 -41.37
N GLU A 484 -47.42 17.49 -41.54
CA GLU A 484 -47.29 16.52 -40.45
C GLU A 484 -45.87 16.48 -39.87
N LYS A 485 -44.85 16.47 -40.74
CA LYS A 485 -43.44 16.45 -40.32
C LYS A 485 -43.03 17.74 -39.59
N LEU A 486 -43.45 18.92 -40.07
CA LEU A 486 -43.14 20.20 -39.44
C LEU A 486 -43.86 20.39 -38.09
N VAL A 487 -45.11 19.92 -37.95
CA VAL A 487 -45.84 19.94 -36.67
C VAL A 487 -45.19 19.00 -35.66
N THR A 488 -44.76 17.81 -36.09
CA THR A 488 -44.07 16.83 -35.22
C THR A 488 -42.76 17.41 -34.66
N LEU A 489 -42.00 18.17 -35.45
CA LEU A 489 -40.81 18.88 -34.98
C LEU A 489 -41.14 19.99 -33.96
N GLN A 490 -42.25 20.71 -34.14
CA GLN A 490 -42.68 21.74 -33.19
C GLN A 490 -43.10 21.17 -31.83
N LEU A 491 -43.64 19.95 -31.80
CA LEU A 491 -44.02 19.25 -30.56
C LEU A 491 -42.82 18.70 -29.78
N LYS A 492 -41.65 18.52 -30.43
CA LYS A 492 -40.41 17.99 -29.82
C LYS A 492 -39.53 19.10 -29.19
N LYS A 493 -40.13 20.16 -28.66
CA LYS A 493 -39.43 21.35 -28.11
C LYS A 493 -38.42 21.00 -27.02
N ASP A 494 -38.81 20.17 -26.05
CA ASP A 494 -37.96 19.87 -24.89
C ASP A 494 -36.72 19.06 -25.30
N LEU A 495 -36.89 18.11 -26.22
CA LEU A 495 -35.79 17.33 -26.79
C LEU A 495 -34.83 18.19 -27.63
N LEU A 496 -35.35 19.19 -28.36
CA LEU A 496 -34.54 20.12 -29.15
C LEU A 496 -33.72 21.05 -28.24
N ASN A 497 -34.32 21.57 -27.17
CA ASN A 497 -33.60 22.38 -26.17
C ASN A 497 -32.45 21.58 -25.54
N ASP A 498 -32.72 20.32 -25.23
CA ASP A 498 -31.77 19.40 -24.62
C ASP A 498 -30.58 19.05 -25.55
N VAL A 499 -30.81 18.86 -26.85
CA VAL A 499 -29.77 18.43 -27.82
C VAL A 499 -29.03 19.60 -28.50
N LEU A 500 -29.70 20.72 -28.77
CA LEU A 500 -29.15 21.88 -29.50
C LEU A 500 -28.79 23.05 -28.58
N GLY A 501 -29.34 23.10 -27.36
CA GLY A 501 -29.29 24.25 -26.48
C GLY A 501 -30.44 25.23 -26.76
N GLU A 502 -30.88 25.96 -25.72
CA GLU A 502 -32.09 26.79 -25.78
C GLU A 502 -32.09 27.84 -26.90
N GLU A 503 -30.95 28.46 -27.20
CA GLU A 503 -30.85 29.52 -28.22
C GLU A 503 -30.90 28.95 -29.64
N GLU A 504 -30.14 27.89 -29.94
CA GLU A 504 -30.16 27.22 -31.25
C GLU A 504 -31.51 26.54 -31.51
N ALA A 505 -32.13 25.93 -30.48
CA ALA A 505 -33.44 25.31 -30.57
C ALA A 505 -34.56 26.33 -30.84
N LYS A 506 -34.50 27.52 -30.21
CA LYS A 506 -35.44 28.63 -30.52
C LYS A 506 -35.32 29.09 -31.96
N SER A 507 -34.09 29.32 -32.46
CA SER A 507 -33.85 29.71 -33.85
C SER A 507 -34.37 28.65 -34.82
N PHE A 508 -34.05 27.38 -34.58
CA PHE A 508 -34.50 26.26 -35.41
C PHE A 508 -36.04 26.12 -35.41
N LEU A 509 -36.70 26.23 -34.26
CA LEU A 509 -38.16 26.19 -34.18
C LEU A 509 -38.83 27.40 -34.86
N GLN A 510 -38.18 28.56 -34.86
CA GLN A 510 -38.63 29.72 -35.63
C GLN A 510 -38.56 29.44 -37.12
N GLU A 511 -37.46 28.87 -37.62
CA GLU A 511 -37.33 28.45 -39.03
C GLU A 511 -38.39 27.40 -39.42
N VAL A 512 -38.65 26.40 -38.56
CA VAL A 512 -39.75 25.43 -38.76
C VAL A 512 -41.11 26.14 -38.86
N ALA A 513 -41.35 27.16 -38.02
CA ALA A 513 -42.59 27.92 -38.03
C ALA A 513 -42.74 28.81 -39.27
N GLU A 514 -41.65 29.41 -39.75
CA GLU A 514 -41.61 30.18 -41.00
C GLU A 514 -41.86 29.27 -42.21
N ALA A 515 -41.17 28.14 -42.31
CA ALA A 515 -41.41 27.12 -43.33
C ALA A 515 -42.87 26.63 -43.33
N SER A 516 -43.47 26.43 -42.15
CA SER A 516 -44.88 26.04 -42.03
C SER A 516 -45.84 27.11 -42.56
N LYS A 517 -45.55 28.41 -42.33
CA LYS A 517 -46.33 29.52 -42.88
C LYS A 517 -46.19 29.62 -44.40
N GLU A 518 -44.99 29.50 -44.93
CA GLU A 518 -44.75 29.54 -46.38
C GLU A 518 -45.42 28.39 -47.11
N ARG A 519 -45.38 27.19 -46.53
CA ARG A 519 -46.09 26.01 -47.03
C ARG A 519 -47.60 26.25 -47.15
N GLU A 520 -48.22 26.87 -46.14
CA GLU A 520 -49.64 27.24 -46.15
C GLU A 520 -49.97 28.23 -47.27
N ILE A 521 -49.08 29.17 -47.57
CA ILE A 521 -49.25 30.13 -48.68
C ILE A 521 -49.23 29.39 -50.02
N LEU A 522 -48.23 28.54 -50.26
CA LEU A 522 -48.10 27.76 -51.51
C LEU A 522 -49.28 26.79 -51.69
N HIS A 523 -49.73 26.15 -50.62
CA HIS A 523 -50.89 25.25 -50.63
C HIS A 523 -52.18 25.98 -51.06
N ARG A 524 -52.39 27.21 -50.57
CA ARG A 524 -53.55 28.03 -50.93
C ARG A 524 -53.52 28.46 -52.40
N SER A 525 -52.33 28.82 -52.92
CA SER A 525 -52.15 29.17 -54.33
C SER A 525 -52.43 28.00 -55.28
N LEU A 526 -52.00 26.78 -54.91
CA LEU A 526 -52.31 25.55 -55.68
C LEU A 526 -53.82 25.29 -55.75
N LEU A 527 -54.55 25.47 -54.65
CA LEU A 527 -56.02 25.34 -54.62
C LEU A 527 -56.72 26.35 -55.53
N GLN A 528 -56.23 27.59 -55.57
CA GLN A 528 -56.80 28.65 -56.40
C GLN A 528 -56.58 28.41 -57.91
N SER A 529 -55.44 27.85 -58.30
CA SER A 529 -55.15 27.48 -59.71
C SER A 529 -56.09 26.37 -60.19
N LYS A 530 -56.32 25.34 -59.35
CA LYS A 530 -57.27 24.25 -59.63
C LYS A 530 -58.69 24.74 -59.95
N SER A 531 -59.20 25.74 -59.21
CA SER A 531 -60.56 26.26 -59.43
C SER A 531 -60.73 27.05 -60.74
N LYS A 532 -59.67 27.71 -61.24
CA LYS A 532 -59.73 28.52 -62.46
C LYS A 532 -59.84 27.65 -63.71
N LEU A 533 -59.02 26.59 -63.79
CA LEU A 533 -59.00 25.65 -64.91
C LEU A 533 -60.35 24.92 -65.11
N GLN A 534 -61.08 24.63 -64.03
CA GLN A 534 -62.38 23.96 -64.11
C GLN A 534 -63.49 24.83 -64.74
N ASN A 535 -63.43 26.16 -64.63
CA ASN A 535 -64.46 27.05 -65.16
C ASN A 535 -64.35 27.29 -66.68
N LEU A 536 -63.13 27.30 -67.24
CA LEU A 536 -62.91 27.56 -68.67
C LEU A 536 -63.48 26.44 -69.57
N ILE A 537 -63.46 25.20 -69.11
CA ILE A 537 -63.92 24.02 -69.86
C ILE A 537 -65.44 24.05 -70.12
N LEU A 538 -66.23 24.72 -69.27
CA LEU A 538 -67.69 24.75 -69.36
C LEU A 538 -68.24 25.73 -70.40
N GLN A 539 -67.53 26.83 -70.70
CA GLN A 539 -68.02 27.90 -71.59
C GLN A 539 -67.93 27.56 -73.08
N HIS A 540 -66.97 26.72 -73.49
CA HIS A 540 -66.78 26.35 -74.89
C HIS A 540 -67.94 25.54 -75.50
N LYS A 541 -68.70 24.80 -74.67
CA LYS A 541 -69.69 23.82 -75.16
C LYS A 541 -71.02 24.43 -75.65
N ASN A 542 -71.32 25.69 -75.35
CA ASN A 542 -72.63 26.31 -75.60
C ASN A 542 -72.72 27.12 -76.90
N PHE A 543 -71.59 27.49 -77.54
CA PHE A 543 -71.56 28.31 -78.76
C PHE A 543 -71.86 27.51 -80.04
N ASP A 544 -71.28 26.31 -80.18
CA ASP A 544 -71.37 25.50 -81.40
C ASP A 544 -72.82 25.10 -81.78
N ALA A 545 -73.73 25.03 -80.80
CA ALA A 545 -75.12 24.62 -81.04
C ALA A 545 -75.96 25.66 -81.79
N GLY A 546 -75.62 26.96 -81.75
CA GLY A 546 -76.41 28.05 -82.35
C GLY A 546 -75.98 28.48 -83.75
N PHE A 547 -74.71 28.25 -84.12
CA PHE A 547 -74.12 28.81 -85.34
C PHE A 547 -74.44 28.02 -86.63
N ALA A 548 -74.52 26.69 -86.55
CA ALA A 548 -74.68 25.80 -87.71
C ALA A 548 -75.96 26.02 -88.58
N PRO A 549 -77.15 26.35 -88.03
CA PRO A 549 -78.37 26.52 -88.82
C PRO A 549 -78.37 27.75 -89.75
N LEU A 550 -77.70 28.84 -89.35
CA LEU A 550 -77.68 30.12 -90.10
C LEU A 550 -76.92 30.00 -91.43
N GLN A 551 -75.80 29.28 -91.41
CA GLN A 551 -74.95 29.06 -92.58
C GLN A 551 -75.66 28.28 -93.70
N LYS A 552 -76.59 27.39 -93.33
CA LYS A 552 -77.37 26.58 -94.27
C LYS A 552 -78.44 27.38 -95.00
N LYS A 553 -79.14 28.30 -94.32
CA LYS A 553 -80.17 29.16 -94.94
C LYS A 553 -79.56 30.16 -95.95
N LEU A 554 -78.42 30.77 -95.61
CA LEU A 554 -77.70 31.72 -96.49
C LEU A 554 -77.34 31.08 -97.85
N SER A 555 -76.87 29.84 -97.82
CA SER A 555 -76.48 29.08 -99.01
C SER A 555 -77.65 28.81 -99.96
N ALA A 556 -78.87 28.62 -99.43
CA ALA A 556 -80.06 28.34 -100.23
C ALA A 556 -80.56 29.57 -101.02
N ILE A 557 -80.45 30.77 -100.44
CA ILE A 557 -80.90 32.02 -101.07
C ILE A 557 -79.97 32.38 -102.26
N LYS A 558 -78.66 32.12 -102.11
CA LYS A 558 -77.68 32.27 -103.20
C LYS A 558 -78.04 31.45 -104.43
N ALA A 559 -78.44 30.19 -104.24
CA ALA A 559 -78.81 29.30 -105.33
C ALA A 559 -80.07 29.76 -106.08
N LYS A 560 -81.08 30.30 -105.35
CA LYS A 560 -82.29 30.84 -105.98
C LYS A 560 -81.99 32.07 -106.86
N LEU A 561 -81.08 32.93 -106.41
CA LEU A 561 -80.69 34.15 -107.13
C LEU A 561 -79.96 33.86 -108.45
N ASP A 562 -79.14 32.82 -108.49
CA ASP A 562 -78.36 32.47 -109.69
C ASP A 562 -79.25 31.97 -110.85
N LEU A 563 -80.39 31.35 -110.56
CA LEU A 563 -81.33 30.82 -111.56
C LEU A 563 -82.03 31.92 -112.38
N GLU A 564 -82.17 33.12 -111.83
CA GLU A 564 -82.91 34.22 -112.45
C GLU A 564 -82.01 35.15 -113.28
N LYS A 565 -80.80 34.70 -113.69
CA LYS A 565 -79.85 35.48 -114.49
C LYS A 565 -80.10 35.44 -116.01
N GLU A 566 -80.90 34.50 -116.51
CA GLU A 566 -81.11 34.32 -117.96
C GLU A 566 -82.17 35.29 -118.53
N PRO A 567 -81.87 36.03 -119.63
CA PRO A 567 -82.79 37.01 -120.20
C PRO A 567 -83.97 36.35 -120.95
N GLN A 568 -85.20 36.79 -120.65
CA GLN A 568 -86.43 36.22 -121.24
C GLN A 568 -86.81 36.86 -122.59
N PRO A 569 -87.38 36.10 -123.54
CA PRO A 569 -87.56 36.53 -124.93
C PRO A 569 -88.76 37.46 -125.16
N ASP A 570 -89.81 37.38 -124.35
CA ASP A 570 -91.05 38.15 -124.49
C ASP A 570 -91.30 39.09 -123.29
N LEU A 571 -92.20 40.05 -123.46
CA LEU A 571 -92.47 41.05 -122.41
C LEU A 571 -93.07 40.42 -121.14
N LEU A 572 -93.89 39.37 -121.30
CA LEU A 572 -94.51 38.64 -120.20
C LEU A 572 -93.46 37.87 -119.37
N GLY A 573 -92.50 37.22 -120.03
CA GLY A 573 -91.40 36.50 -119.38
C GLY A 573 -90.52 37.43 -118.54
N LYS A 574 -90.14 38.60 -119.09
CA LYS A 574 -89.33 39.59 -118.35
C LYS A 574 -90.07 40.14 -117.11
N LYS A 575 -91.39 40.35 -117.21
CA LYS A 575 -92.20 40.82 -116.07
C LYS A 575 -92.33 39.76 -114.96
N THR A 576 -92.38 38.48 -115.34
CA THR A 576 -92.44 37.35 -114.39
C THR A 576 -91.11 37.14 -113.65
N GLN A 577 -89.98 37.28 -114.35
CA GLN A 577 -88.63 37.23 -113.77
C GLN A 577 -88.43 38.29 -112.68
N LEU A 578 -88.90 39.52 -112.93
CA LEU A 578 -88.84 40.61 -111.95
C LEU A 578 -89.59 40.29 -110.65
N GLN A 579 -90.79 39.71 -110.73
CA GLN A 579 -91.56 39.33 -109.55
C GLN A 579 -90.88 38.24 -108.71
N ARG A 580 -90.18 37.29 -109.35
CA ARG A 580 -89.42 36.25 -108.63
C ARG A 580 -88.19 36.80 -107.93
N LEU A 581 -87.48 37.74 -108.57
CA LEU A 581 -86.36 38.43 -107.93
C LEU A 581 -86.81 39.23 -106.69
N GLN A 582 -88.00 39.86 -106.74
CA GLN A 582 -88.59 40.53 -105.58
C GLN A 582 -88.92 39.55 -104.44
N MET A 583 -89.41 38.33 -104.72
CA MET A 583 -89.62 37.32 -103.68
C MET A 583 -88.32 36.85 -103.01
N ILE A 584 -87.21 36.75 -103.76
CA ILE A 584 -85.91 36.39 -103.21
C ILE A 584 -85.39 37.50 -102.26
N GLN A 585 -85.86 38.73 -102.42
CA GLN A 585 -85.51 39.87 -101.56
C GLN A 585 -86.12 39.73 -100.17
N ASP A 586 -87.36 39.22 -100.09
CA ASP A 586 -88.06 38.98 -98.83
C ASP A 586 -87.42 37.84 -98.03
N ASP A 587 -87.05 36.72 -98.68
CA ASP A 587 -86.34 35.59 -98.05
C ASP A 587 -85.03 36.03 -97.38
N LEU A 588 -84.35 37.03 -97.95
CA LEU A 588 -83.06 37.52 -97.44
C LEU A 588 -83.21 38.46 -96.24
N ALA A 589 -84.35 39.12 -96.09
CA ALA A 589 -84.66 39.92 -94.91
C ALA A 589 -84.92 39.05 -93.67
N GLU A 590 -85.53 37.88 -93.83
CA GLU A 590 -85.81 36.96 -92.72
C GLU A 590 -84.53 36.35 -92.12
N LEU A 591 -83.52 36.05 -92.96
CA LEU A 591 -82.22 35.54 -92.50
C LEU A 591 -81.50 36.52 -91.55
N ALA A 592 -81.58 37.82 -91.84
CA ALA A 592 -80.88 38.85 -91.06
C ALA A 592 -81.35 38.91 -89.60
N ILE A 593 -82.62 38.62 -89.33
CA ILE A 593 -83.20 38.65 -87.98
C ILE A 593 -82.61 37.53 -87.10
N HIS A 594 -82.47 36.31 -87.65
CA HIS A 594 -81.92 35.18 -86.89
C HIS A 594 -80.42 35.29 -86.61
N MET A 595 -79.68 36.05 -87.43
CA MET A 595 -78.26 36.30 -87.18
C MET A 595 -78.06 37.16 -85.93
N GLU A 596 -78.95 38.11 -85.65
CA GLU A 596 -78.85 39.01 -84.49
C GLU A 596 -79.00 38.30 -83.13
N GLU A 597 -79.67 37.14 -83.08
CA GLU A 597 -79.85 36.35 -81.85
C GLU A 597 -78.59 35.56 -81.45
N VAL A 598 -77.87 34.96 -82.41
CA VAL A 598 -76.67 34.15 -82.15
C VAL A 598 -75.47 35.03 -81.79
N GLU A 599 -75.45 36.27 -82.27
CA GLU A 599 -74.36 37.24 -82.01
C GLU A 599 -74.24 37.64 -80.53
N LYS A 600 -75.32 37.50 -79.73
CA LYS A 600 -75.29 37.78 -78.28
C LYS A 600 -74.43 36.79 -77.48
N LEU A 601 -74.14 35.59 -78.01
CA LEU A 601 -73.41 34.53 -77.30
C LEU A 601 -71.87 34.62 -77.44
N VAL A 602 -71.36 35.64 -78.14
CA VAL A 602 -69.99 35.64 -78.70
C VAL A 602 -69.04 36.64 -78.01
N GLN A 603 -69.50 37.34 -76.97
CA GLN A 603 -68.77 38.49 -76.43
C GLN A 603 -67.39 38.16 -75.82
N SER A 604 -67.10 36.92 -75.41
CA SER A 604 -65.85 36.56 -74.70
C SER A 604 -64.85 35.65 -75.43
N ASN A 605 -65.18 35.11 -76.62
CA ASN A 605 -64.28 34.20 -77.34
C ASN A 605 -63.89 34.77 -78.72
N THR A 606 -62.58 35.02 -78.93
CA THR A 606 -62.04 35.64 -80.15
C THR A 606 -62.26 34.81 -81.40
N THR A 607 -62.27 33.48 -81.27
CA THR A 607 -62.44 32.55 -82.39
C THR A 607 -63.89 32.54 -82.86
N HIS A 608 -64.83 32.46 -81.92
CA HIS A 608 -66.28 32.50 -82.17
C HIS A 608 -66.72 33.84 -82.80
N ARG A 609 -66.05 34.95 -82.45
CA ARG A 609 -66.31 36.30 -83.02
C ARG A 609 -65.92 36.40 -84.48
N HIS A 610 -64.86 35.72 -84.88
CA HIS A 610 -64.40 35.74 -86.27
C HIS A 610 -65.39 35.03 -87.20
N GLU A 611 -66.00 33.93 -86.76
CA GLU A 611 -66.93 33.14 -87.57
C GLU A 611 -68.27 33.87 -87.81
N MET A 612 -68.79 34.58 -86.80
CA MET A 612 -70.02 35.35 -86.91
C MET A 612 -69.91 36.56 -87.87
N ASN A 613 -68.77 37.25 -87.82
CA ASN A 613 -68.50 38.39 -88.70
C ASN A 613 -68.45 37.98 -90.19
N GLN A 614 -67.89 36.81 -90.50
CA GLN A 614 -67.79 36.31 -91.87
C GLN A 614 -69.19 36.05 -92.47
N LEU A 615 -70.09 35.44 -91.69
CA LEU A 615 -71.45 35.13 -92.14
C LEU A 615 -72.26 36.41 -92.45
N SER A 616 -72.07 37.46 -91.66
CA SER A 616 -72.74 38.76 -91.84
C SER A 616 -72.30 39.48 -93.11
N SER A 617 -71.00 39.41 -93.43
CA SER A 617 -70.43 39.94 -94.67
C SER A 617 -71.02 39.27 -95.93
N ASP A 618 -71.14 37.94 -95.93
CA ASP A 618 -71.63 37.18 -97.09
C ASP A 618 -73.11 37.45 -97.40
N SER A 619 -73.94 37.66 -96.37
CA SER A 619 -75.36 38.05 -96.51
C SER A 619 -75.55 39.41 -97.17
N GLN A 620 -74.76 40.41 -96.76
CA GLN A 620 -74.83 41.76 -97.35
C GLN A 620 -74.39 41.79 -98.82
N ALA A 621 -73.36 41.02 -99.18
CA ALA A 621 -72.90 40.94 -100.58
C ALA A 621 -74.01 40.41 -101.51
N LEU A 622 -74.77 39.42 -101.03
CA LEU A 622 -75.88 38.81 -101.76
C LEU A 622 -77.04 39.78 -101.98
N LYS A 623 -77.39 40.57 -100.96
CA LYS A 623 -78.43 41.62 -101.03
C LYS A 623 -78.15 42.62 -102.16
N ARG A 624 -76.92 43.14 -102.22
CA ARG A 624 -76.50 44.12 -103.24
C ARG A 624 -76.58 43.54 -104.65
N SER A 625 -76.22 42.27 -104.82
CA SER A 625 -76.29 41.59 -106.11
C SER A 625 -77.74 41.43 -106.60
N LEU A 626 -78.67 41.13 -105.68
CA LEU A 626 -80.08 40.98 -105.99
C LEU A 626 -80.74 42.32 -106.39
N GLU A 627 -80.44 43.40 -105.67
CA GLU A 627 -80.95 44.75 -105.97
C GLU A 627 -80.54 45.23 -107.36
N MET A 628 -79.28 44.97 -107.78
CA MET A 628 -78.84 45.26 -109.15
C MET A 628 -79.64 44.49 -110.22
N MET A 629 -79.91 43.21 -110.00
CA MET A 629 -80.63 42.38 -110.99
C MET A 629 -82.08 42.82 -111.14
N ILE A 630 -82.74 43.21 -110.04
CA ILE A 630 -84.09 43.78 -110.05
C ILE A 630 -84.10 45.06 -110.90
N GLN A 631 -83.16 45.99 -110.66
CA GLN A 631 -83.09 47.26 -111.38
C GLN A 631 -82.85 47.09 -112.89
N GLN A 632 -81.98 46.16 -113.28
CA GLN A 632 -81.72 45.83 -114.68
C GLN A 632 -82.94 45.21 -115.36
N SER A 633 -83.65 44.31 -114.65
CA SER A 633 -84.85 43.66 -115.17
C SER A 633 -85.98 44.68 -115.40
N GLU A 634 -86.16 45.64 -114.49
CA GLU A 634 -87.12 46.76 -114.64
C GLU A 634 -86.84 47.60 -115.90
N ASP A 635 -85.58 48.01 -116.09
CA ASP A 635 -85.16 48.80 -117.25
C ASP A 635 -85.37 48.03 -118.58
N HIS A 636 -85.08 46.72 -118.58
CA HIS A 636 -85.35 45.86 -119.74
C HIS A 636 -86.83 45.70 -120.07
N VAL A 637 -87.70 45.59 -119.05
CA VAL A 637 -89.16 45.55 -119.24
C VAL A 637 -89.66 46.87 -119.83
N GLN A 638 -89.17 48.00 -119.31
CA GLN A 638 -89.59 49.34 -119.73
C GLN A 638 -89.18 49.65 -121.19
N LYS A 639 -87.95 49.29 -121.57
CA LYS A 639 -87.46 49.40 -122.96
C LYS A 639 -88.25 48.51 -123.93
N HIS A 640 -88.58 47.28 -123.53
CA HIS A 640 -89.35 46.36 -124.38
C HIS A 640 -90.80 46.85 -124.55
N TRP A 641 -91.40 47.43 -123.51
CA TRP A 641 -92.72 48.06 -123.60
C TRP A 641 -92.74 49.23 -124.60
N ALA A 642 -91.75 50.13 -124.52
CA ALA A 642 -91.64 51.28 -125.44
C ALA A 642 -91.41 50.87 -126.91
N TYR A 643 -90.69 49.78 -127.17
CA TYR A 643 -90.54 49.22 -128.52
C TYR A 643 -91.87 48.70 -129.08
N ASN A 644 -92.64 47.99 -128.25
CA ASN A 644 -93.91 47.40 -128.69
C ASN A 644 -95.00 48.47 -128.95
N ASP A 645 -95.00 49.55 -128.17
CA ASP A 645 -95.87 50.73 -128.35
C ASP A 645 -95.63 51.41 -129.71
N LYS A 646 -94.36 51.70 -130.04
CA LYS A 646 -93.98 52.25 -131.36
C LYS A 646 -94.26 51.29 -132.52
N LEU A 647 -94.18 49.99 -132.29
CA LEU A 647 -94.52 48.98 -133.30
C LEU A 647 -96.03 49.02 -133.60
N SER A 648 -96.86 49.23 -132.58
CA SER A 648 -98.30 49.42 -132.70
C SER A 648 -98.65 50.70 -133.46
N ASP A 649 -97.98 51.82 -133.16
CA ASP A 649 -98.14 53.09 -133.90
C ASP A 649 -97.82 52.93 -135.39
N LEU A 650 -96.75 52.21 -135.72
CA LEU A 650 -96.34 51.96 -137.11
C LEU A 650 -97.37 51.09 -137.85
N GLN A 651 -97.93 50.08 -137.18
CA GLN A 651 -98.98 49.22 -137.74
C GLN A 651 -100.29 49.98 -137.96
N GLN A 652 -100.63 50.91 -137.04
CA GLN A 652 -101.79 51.78 -137.14
C GLN A 652 -101.61 52.80 -138.28
N TRP A 653 -100.42 53.37 -138.42
CA TRP A 653 -100.05 54.26 -139.53
C TRP A 653 -100.13 53.53 -140.89
N ILE A 654 -99.62 52.30 -140.99
CA ILE A 654 -99.71 51.48 -142.22
C ILE A 654 -101.17 51.21 -142.61
N SER A 655 -102.04 50.93 -141.62
CA SER A 655 -103.46 50.65 -141.87
C SER A 655 -104.21 51.90 -142.36
N VAL A 656 -104.02 53.04 -141.69
CA VAL A 656 -104.65 54.33 -142.05
C VAL A 656 -104.16 54.84 -143.41
N THR A 657 -102.88 54.64 -143.74
CA THR A 657 -102.31 55.06 -145.03
C THR A 657 -102.85 54.20 -146.18
N ARG A 658 -103.10 52.92 -145.93
CA ARG A 658 -103.71 52.00 -146.91
C ARG A 658 -105.17 52.38 -147.19
N GLU A 659 -105.95 52.72 -146.15
CA GLU A 659 -107.32 53.20 -146.30
C GLU A 659 -107.41 54.55 -147.04
N LYS A 660 -106.47 55.48 -146.81
CA LYS A 660 -106.43 56.77 -147.52
C LYS A 660 -106.12 56.65 -149.02
N ILE A 661 -105.33 55.65 -149.44
CA ILE A 661 -105.02 55.41 -150.86
C ILE A 661 -106.27 54.93 -151.62
N ASP A 662 -107.13 54.15 -150.97
CA ASP A 662 -108.36 53.65 -151.57
C ASP A 662 -109.44 54.75 -151.74
N PHE A 663 -109.38 55.85 -150.97
CA PHE A 663 -110.39 56.91 -150.95
C PHE A 663 -110.26 57.97 -152.06
N CYS A 664 -109.11 58.08 -152.75
CA CYS A 664 -108.85 59.18 -153.71
C CYS A 664 -109.06 58.83 -155.20
N GLN A 665 -109.54 57.64 -155.58
CA GLN A 665 -109.79 57.31 -157.00
C GLN A 665 -111.23 57.51 -157.50
N ASP A 666 -112.21 57.84 -156.64
CA ASP A 666 -113.60 58.05 -157.03
C ASP A 666 -114.11 59.48 -156.74
N ALA A 667 -114.67 60.11 -157.78
CA ALA A 667 -115.63 61.23 -157.79
C ALA A 667 -115.12 62.67 -158.10
N ASP A 668 -115.67 63.17 -159.21
CA ASP A 668 -115.50 64.44 -159.92
C ASP A 668 -116.89 65.13 -160.00
N GLY A 669 -117.01 66.48 -159.87
CA GLY A 669 -118.31 67.18 -160.01
C GLY A 669 -118.51 68.58 -159.38
N GLU A 670 -117.98 69.61 -160.06
CA GLU A 670 -118.30 71.07 -160.22
C GLU A 670 -118.71 72.10 -159.11
N GLN A 671 -117.95 73.24 -159.15
CA GLN A 671 -118.06 74.61 -158.57
C GLN A 671 -117.97 74.75 -157.03
N ASN A 672 -117.04 75.50 -156.43
CA ASN A 672 -116.55 76.84 -156.74
C ASN A 672 -115.10 77.04 -156.22
N THR A 673 -114.33 77.87 -156.89
CA THR A 673 -112.93 78.20 -156.60
C THR A 673 -112.80 79.30 -155.55
N GLU A 674 -112.48 78.95 -154.30
CA GLU A 674 -111.66 79.74 -153.35
C GLU A 674 -111.51 78.95 -152.02
N GLY A 675 -110.27 78.71 -151.59
CA GLY A 675 -109.96 77.84 -150.45
C GLY A 675 -109.17 76.57 -150.81
N ARG A 676 -108.17 76.70 -151.71
CA ARG A 676 -107.08 75.72 -151.83
C ARG A 676 -105.92 76.24 -150.96
N LEU A 677 -105.41 75.37 -150.09
CA LEU A 677 -104.37 75.52 -149.04
C LEU A 677 -104.92 75.72 -147.61
N GLU A 678 -104.32 74.97 -146.68
CA GLU A 678 -104.69 74.67 -145.27
C GLU A 678 -105.67 73.47 -145.20
N ASP A 679 -105.28 72.20 -145.02
CA ASP A 679 -104.16 71.64 -144.26
C ASP A 679 -103.65 70.34 -144.91
N LEU A 680 -102.38 70.36 -145.31
CA LEU A 680 -101.51 69.20 -145.49
C LEU A 680 -100.33 69.44 -144.52
N GLU A 681 -100.49 68.98 -143.27
CA GLU A 681 -99.42 68.66 -142.33
C GLU A 681 -99.74 67.34 -141.62
#